data_AF-A0A4P2R6Z3-F1
#
_entry.id   AF-A0A4P2R6Z3-F1
#
_cell.length_a   1.000
_cell.length_b   1.000
_cell.length_c   1.000
_cell.angle_alpha   90.00
_cell.angle_beta   90.00
_cell.angle_gamma   90.00
#
_symmetry.space_group_name_H-M   'P 1'
#
loop_
_entity.id
_entity.type
_entity.pdbx_description
1 polymer ?
#
loop_
_entity_poly.entity_id
_entity_poly.type
_entity_poly.pdbx_seq_one_letter_code
_entity_poly.pdbx_strand_id
1 'polypeptide(L)'
;MIFHRRTALPLLLGLGAPALIGCELLVAVDRSKIDEPAVGSGGAGGEASAGGEAGSGGAGGAPGGVCGDGAVGAPAEACDDGNRTAGDGCDPGCAIEPGFACGGSPSACTAGCGDGALGGAETCDDGGNEDGDCCSRACQVEPGCEVEPNDGFASANDAFAIAPDGRIRAFIDPEGDVDVFSVTVPDGALGRLEAATLDGPLGTTCSSLGVDTYVTIVDGRLETIADHDDIDEGNYCSHLVLEKLSPGEYLVSVQISPAAEPATFDYTLSLTLDTSVCGDGALEGPELCDDGNTVGGDGCSAACELDTPLPEVEPNDTAAEADQRAALRPNALVSGAIAPLGDVDVFAFEVPSVAEVLLATFSPGSLSACVQGVDTFLRLLDVDGATVLASDDDSGPEACSLIDASVAPWATQLQPGTYYVAVEEFSSDATIPGYNLLVVFTALCGDGVVEGAEACDGGEGCSPECARIQVCGDGVVDGAETCDDGDTESGDGCSAACELEGTLPEIEPNDAPDQATAGQATAAGALFTASINPPGEIDYFAVEVPRVADLDLETFDTSGPRSCRDVDTVMQLLSPEGAVMAEDDDGGEDACSRIQAAIPAPGTYLVRVEDYGSGYIPGYTLRARTTAVCGDGRVEGLEECDGGPACGPACQRIPVCGDGLIDDPEVCDDGNTDGGDGCDAACRLEGATAEVEPNSTPAEADENGAVAPGALVSGAIEPEGDVDLFALRLTTIADLRLETFDSSGPDRCADGIDTALALLAADGATVLASDDDGGVGACSLIDSTSAGGAAARRLAPGTYYVRVRGFPELPGARYTLRVSLDASCGNGVREGAEECDGGALCGPRCERVAVCGDGLRDAPEGCDDGNAAGGDGCSAACQLEAVTAEIEPNDTPGEAVASDLVIEGDALVAASLGAGDRDVFHMSLPVASVVRLEVLDGTAAGCEGDIRTTLRVLGAGGALVATDEGLSDAEYAGGIGGCSALVVALPAGEYDIEAAARDGGAAIPLYLLQVKILEPAGAEDEPNGTPAEANGPIGSDVFIAGARTTDDFDVYAVELPEGRSIRAEIVEGGAEACESLEIDSRLSLLDAEGSLIADDDDGGRGRCSLLDGTGDAPRHPGAHALPAGTYFLRVRAASGASRSAALFDYRLAVTIR
;
A
#
# COMPACT_ATOMS: atom_id res chain seq x y z
N MET A 1 2.85 55.64 -18.97
CA MET A 1 2.92 56.99 -19.62
C MET A 1 3.28 56.83 -21.09
N ILE A 2 3.00 57.83 -21.94
CA ILE A 2 3.73 58.20 -23.19
C ILE A 2 4.29 57.04 -24.06
N PHE A 3 3.62 56.76 -25.20
CA PHE A 3 4.16 56.52 -26.56
C PHE A 3 5.39 55.58 -26.79
N HIS A 4 5.46 54.73 -27.85
CA HIS A 4 5.27 55.14 -29.26
C HIS A 4 5.10 53.97 -30.28
N ARG A 5 3.94 53.89 -30.96
CA ARG A 5 3.69 53.57 -32.39
C ARG A 5 4.64 52.65 -33.21
N ARG A 6 4.03 51.70 -33.95
CA ARG A 6 3.83 51.64 -35.45
C ARG A 6 3.00 50.38 -35.81
N THR A 7 1.80 50.42 -36.41
CA THR A 7 1.40 50.71 -37.82
C THR A 7 2.01 49.76 -38.88
N ALA A 8 1.24 49.06 -39.75
CA ALA A 8 -0.23 49.06 -39.95
C ALA A 8 -0.76 47.90 -40.87
N LEU A 9 -2.07 47.65 -40.76
CA LEU A 9 -3.11 47.31 -41.79
C LEU A 9 -2.76 47.51 -43.30
N PRO A 10 -3.55 46.97 -44.27
CA PRO A 10 -4.82 46.18 -44.21
C PRO A 10 -4.77 44.92 -45.16
N LEU A 11 -5.77 44.35 -45.90
CA LEU A 11 -7.12 44.78 -46.36
C LEU A 11 -8.03 43.68 -47.04
N LEU A 12 -9.24 43.43 -46.49
CA LEU A 12 -10.53 43.06 -47.14
C LEU A 12 -10.85 41.69 -47.82
N LEU A 13 -12.13 41.30 -47.63
CA LEU A 13 -13.07 40.46 -48.45
C LEU A 13 -12.89 38.92 -48.47
N GLY A 14 -13.93 38.08 -48.33
CA GLY A 14 -15.31 38.31 -47.85
C GLY A 14 -16.44 37.48 -48.50
N LEU A 15 -17.49 37.15 -47.72
CA LEU A 15 -18.85 36.69 -48.10
C LEU A 15 -19.01 35.40 -48.96
N GLY A 16 -19.63 34.36 -48.40
CA GLY A 16 -20.28 33.31 -49.22
C GLY A 16 -20.75 32.03 -48.50
N ALA A 17 -22.06 31.86 -48.35
CA ALA A 17 -22.75 30.59 -48.09
C ALA A 17 -24.03 30.54 -48.98
N PRO A 18 -24.83 29.44 -49.08
CA PRO A 18 -24.65 28.06 -48.58
C PRO A 18 -24.88 26.99 -49.70
N ALA A 19 -25.01 25.69 -49.35
CA ALA A 19 -26.15 24.79 -49.68
C ALA A 19 -25.85 23.30 -50.07
N LEU A 20 -26.34 22.37 -49.24
CA LEU A 20 -27.21 21.19 -49.51
C LEU A 20 -26.88 20.10 -50.57
N ILE A 21 -27.48 18.91 -50.34
CA ILE A 21 -27.58 17.67 -51.16
C ILE A 21 -26.39 16.69 -50.96
N GLY A 22 -26.56 15.37 -50.71
CA GLY A 22 -27.76 14.54 -50.43
C GLY A 22 -27.89 13.27 -51.29
N CYS A 23 -28.23 12.12 -50.68
CA CYS A 23 -28.40 10.76 -51.28
C CYS A 23 -27.10 10.08 -51.80
N GLU A 24 -26.95 8.75 -51.90
CA GLU A 24 -27.45 7.56 -51.16
C GLU A 24 -26.86 6.26 -51.81
N LEU A 25 -26.90 5.12 -51.11
CA LEU A 25 -27.05 3.73 -51.63
C LEU A 25 -25.88 2.89 -52.26
N LEU A 26 -25.43 1.90 -51.46
CA LEU A 26 -25.35 0.44 -51.72
C LEU A 26 -24.46 -0.23 -52.83
N VAL A 27 -23.67 -1.21 -52.34
CA VAL A 27 -23.58 -2.65 -52.79
C VAL A 27 -22.44 -3.18 -53.70
N ALA A 28 -21.62 -4.04 -53.05
CA ALA A 28 -21.00 -5.32 -53.46
C ALA A 28 -19.89 -5.46 -54.53
N VAL A 29 -18.72 -5.92 -54.04
CA VAL A 29 -17.99 -7.18 -54.38
C VAL A 29 -17.88 -7.65 -55.85
N ASP A 30 -16.64 -7.86 -56.31
CA ASP A 30 -16.26 -9.00 -57.17
C ASP A 30 -14.81 -9.47 -56.86
N ARG A 31 -14.46 -10.72 -57.21
CA ARG A 31 -13.14 -11.36 -56.98
C ARG A 31 -12.65 -12.08 -58.26
N SER A 32 -11.58 -11.61 -58.93
CA SER A 32 -10.87 -12.45 -59.92
C SER A 32 -9.39 -12.13 -60.18
N LYS A 33 -8.57 -13.20 -60.05
CA LYS A 33 -7.13 -13.40 -60.34
C LYS A 33 -6.63 -12.94 -61.74
N ILE A 34 -5.29 -12.86 -61.92
CA ILE A 34 -4.49 -13.61 -62.95
C ILE A 34 -2.97 -13.28 -62.89
N ASP A 35 -2.14 -14.34 -62.92
CA ASP A 35 -0.73 -14.61 -63.34
C ASP A 35 0.37 -13.53 -63.59
N GLU A 36 1.63 -14.01 -63.50
CA GLU A 36 2.97 -13.34 -63.63
C GLU A 36 3.43 -13.06 -65.11
N PRO A 37 4.75 -12.84 -65.45
CA PRO A 37 5.86 -12.08 -64.84
C PRO A 37 6.59 -11.12 -65.85
N ALA A 38 7.66 -10.40 -65.45
CA ALA A 38 8.54 -9.64 -66.38
C ALA A 38 10.03 -9.54 -65.92
N VAL A 39 10.97 -9.21 -66.84
CA VAL A 39 12.45 -9.38 -66.67
C VAL A 39 13.30 -8.26 -67.30
N GLY A 40 14.40 -7.85 -66.64
CA GLY A 40 15.64 -7.32 -67.25
C GLY A 40 16.12 -5.91 -66.80
N SER A 41 17.40 -5.51 -66.94
CA SER A 41 18.62 -6.27 -67.35
C SER A 41 19.95 -5.45 -67.24
N GLY A 42 21.02 -6.07 -66.71
CA GLY A 42 22.46 -5.73 -66.95
C GLY A 42 23.07 -4.57 -66.12
N GLY A 43 24.39 -4.50 -65.84
CA GLY A 43 25.52 -5.42 -66.10
C GLY A 43 26.71 -4.78 -66.85
N ALA A 44 27.99 -5.22 -66.74
CA ALA A 44 28.65 -6.22 -65.88
C ALA A 44 30.20 -6.18 -66.05
N GLY A 45 30.99 -6.63 -65.05
CA GLY A 45 32.46 -6.86 -65.12
C GLY A 45 33.22 -6.38 -63.86
N GLY A 46 34.40 -6.92 -63.48
CA GLY A 46 35.21 -8.00 -64.09
C GLY A 46 36.45 -8.38 -63.23
N GLU A 47 37.03 -9.55 -63.48
CA GLU A 47 37.98 -10.26 -62.59
C GLU A 47 39.46 -9.79 -62.65
N ALA A 48 40.23 -10.07 -61.58
CA ALA A 48 41.70 -10.25 -61.62
C ALA A 48 42.20 -11.12 -60.43
N SER A 49 43.28 -11.88 -60.61
CA SER A 49 43.81 -12.84 -59.60
C SER A 49 45.36 -12.88 -59.54
N ALA A 50 45.87 -13.52 -58.46
CA ALA A 50 47.07 -14.40 -58.40
C ALA A 50 48.39 -13.93 -57.71
N GLY A 51 49.05 -14.90 -57.04
CA GLY A 51 50.39 -14.84 -56.41
C GLY A 51 50.36 -14.43 -54.92
N GLY A 52 51.09 -15.02 -53.96
CA GLY A 52 52.38 -15.75 -53.97
C GLY A 52 53.42 -14.91 -53.19
N GLU A 53 54.35 -15.41 -52.36
CA GLU A 53 54.84 -16.75 -51.98
C GLU A 53 55.17 -16.81 -50.46
N ALA A 54 55.75 -17.90 -49.95
CA ALA A 54 55.98 -18.14 -48.52
C ALA A 54 57.23 -17.46 -47.91
N GLY A 55 57.20 -17.23 -46.60
CA GLY A 55 58.35 -16.81 -45.77
C GLY A 55 58.28 -17.41 -44.36
N SER A 56 59.41 -17.86 -43.80
CA SER A 56 59.48 -18.52 -42.50
C SER A 56 60.46 -17.82 -41.55
N GLY A 57 60.03 -17.62 -40.30
CA GLY A 57 60.86 -17.16 -39.20
C GLY A 57 60.00 -16.83 -37.98
N GLY A 58 60.37 -17.31 -36.79
CA GLY A 58 59.63 -17.02 -35.56
C GLY A 58 60.54 -17.09 -34.33
N ALA A 59 60.20 -16.30 -33.31
CA ALA A 59 60.58 -16.49 -31.91
C ALA A 59 59.94 -15.41 -31.00
N GLY A 60 59.10 -15.83 -30.04
CA GLY A 60 58.92 -15.16 -28.74
C GLY A 60 58.04 -13.89 -28.68
N GLY A 61 56.84 -14.05 -28.14
CA GLY A 61 55.92 -13.00 -27.67
C GLY A 61 54.74 -13.65 -26.92
N ALA A 62 54.16 -12.95 -25.95
CA ALA A 62 52.95 -13.40 -25.23
C ALA A 62 51.69 -13.23 -26.11
N PRO A 63 50.57 -13.92 -25.82
CA PRO A 63 49.31 -13.71 -26.54
C PRO A 63 48.70 -12.33 -26.21
N GLY A 64 47.82 -11.87 -27.10
CA GLY A 64 46.69 -11.00 -26.79
C GLY A 64 45.41 -11.69 -27.27
N GLY A 65 44.23 -11.15 -26.93
CA GLY A 65 42.91 -11.72 -27.25
C GLY A 65 42.76 -12.19 -28.70
N VAL A 66 42.03 -13.29 -28.88
CA VAL A 66 41.77 -13.92 -30.17
C VAL A 66 40.30 -14.33 -30.27
N CYS A 67 39.43 -13.32 -30.35
CA CYS A 67 38.05 -13.39 -30.80
C CYS A 67 37.69 -14.69 -31.52
N GLY A 68 36.78 -15.45 -30.92
CA GLY A 68 36.45 -16.83 -31.21
C GLY A 68 37.25 -17.86 -30.41
N ASP A 69 37.61 -17.55 -29.15
CA ASP A 69 38.20 -18.53 -28.22
C ASP A 69 37.34 -18.87 -26.99
N GLY A 70 36.18 -18.20 -26.84
CA GLY A 70 35.14 -18.49 -25.86
C GLY A 70 35.25 -17.71 -24.55
N ALA A 71 36.07 -16.67 -24.49
CA ALA A 71 36.23 -15.82 -23.32
C ALA A 71 36.39 -14.34 -23.72
N VAL A 72 35.52 -13.47 -23.16
CA VAL A 72 35.58 -12.03 -23.40
C VAL A 72 36.90 -11.47 -22.83
N GLY A 73 37.77 -10.96 -23.71
CA GLY A 73 39.20 -10.84 -23.46
C GLY A 73 39.80 -9.43 -23.62
N ALA A 74 41.12 -9.35 -23.36
CA ALA A 74 41.91 -8.13 -23.48
C ALA A 74 42.87 -8.17 -24.69
N PRO A 75 42.95 -7.11 -25.53
CA PRO A 75 42.26 -5.82 -25.42
C PRO A 75 40.75 -5.93 -25.72
N ALA A 76 39.94 -5.19 -24.95
CA ALA A 76 38.49 -5.29 -24.86
C ALA A 76 37.77 -5.78 -26.14
N GLU A 77 37.41 -7.04 -26.12
CA GLU A 77 36.40 -7.67 -26.97
C GLU A 77 35.03 -7.47 -26.28
N ALA A 78 33.95 -7.23 -27.02
CA ALA A 78 32.61 -6.92 -26.45
C ALA A 78 31.73 -8.17 -26.25
N CYS A 79 32.09 -9.27 -26.91
CA CYS A 79 31.50 -10.59 -26.85
C CYS A 79 32.57 -11.61 -27.27
N ASP A 80 32.39 -12.89 -26.95
CA ASP A 80 33.08 -14.00 -27.63
C ASP A 80 32.24 -15.28 -27.52
N ASP A 81 31.57 -15.65 -28.61
CA ASP A 81 30.68 -16.83 -28.69
C ASP A 81 31.43 -18.17 -28.90
N GLY A 82 32.76 -18.15 -28.86
CA GLY A 82 33.63 -19.30 -29.16
C GLY A 82 33.86 -19.55 -30.65
N ASN A 83 33.48 -18.61 -31.51
CA ASN A 83 33.41 -18.75 -32.96
C ASN A 83 33.76 -17.42 -33.69
N ARG A 84 33.75 -17.41 -35.04
CA ARG A 84 34.05 -16.24 -35.88
C ARG A 84 33.20 -16.23 -37.14
N THR A 85 31.93 -16.58 -36.99
CA THR A 85 30.94 -16.46 -38.05
C THR A 85 30.39 -15.01 -38.02
N ALA A 86 29.29 -14.73 -38.69
CA ALA A 86 28.62 -13.43 -38.70
C ALA A 86 27.15 -13.67 -39.06
N GLY A 87 26.25 -12.97 -38.39
CA GLY A 87 24.82 -13.31 -38.30
C GLY A 87 24.49 -14.32 -37.19
N ASP A 88 25.36 -14.44 -36.19
CA ASP A 88 25.17 -15.24 -34.96
C ASP A 88 25.36 -14.43 -33.66
N GLY A 89 25.55 -13.11 -33.77
CA GLY A 89 25.45 -12.14 -32.67
C GLY A 89 26.77 -11.57 -32.20
N CYS A 90 27.88 -12.26 -32.44
CA CYS A 90 29.23 -11.75 -32.19
C CYS A 90 30.05 -11.69 -33.48
N ASP A 91 30.49 -10.49 -33.89
CA ASP A 91 31.10 -10.26 -35.20
C ASP A 91 32.54 -10.83 -35.27
N PRO A 92 33.11 -11.04 -36.48
CA PRO A 92 34.49 -11.53 -36.63
C PRO A 92 35.60 -10.62 -36.07
N GLY A 93 35.28 -9.47 -35.50
CA GLY A 93 36.15 -8.58 -34.73
C GLY A 93 35.79 -8.47 -33.24
N CYS A 94 34.78 -9.23 -32.79
CA CYS A 94 34.19 -9.26 -31.45
C CYS A 94 33.63 -7.91 -30.99
N ALA A 95 32.91 -7.25 -31.91
CA ALA A 95 31.80 -6.37 -31.55
C ALA A 95 30.50 -7.19 -31.53
N ILE A 96 29.54 -6.79 -30.68
CA ILE A 96 28.17 -7.31 -30.75
C ILE A 96 27.56 -6.89 -32.11
N GLU A 97 26.88 -7.80 -32.78
CA GLU A 97 26.20 -7.52 -34.06
C GLU A 97 24.87 -6.78 -33.81
N PRO A 98 24.51 -5.75 -34.60
CA PRO A 98 23.26 -5.00 -34.39
C PRO A 98 22.02 -5.91 -34.44
N GLY A 99 21.09 -5.73 -33.49
CA GLY A 99 19.91 -6.58 -33.30
C GLY A 99 20.19 -7.86 -32.48
N PHE A 100 21.24 -7.86 -31.65
CA PHE A 100 21.55 -8.95 -30.71
C PHE A 100 22.02 -8.41 -29.35
N ALA A 101 21.60 -9.07 -28.27
CA ALA A 101 22.15 -8.91 -26.93
C ALA A 101 22.99 -10.13 -26.55
N CYS A 102 24.25 -9.94 -26.12
CA CYS A 102 25.21 -11.01 -25.84
C CYS A 102 25.61 -11.08 -24.35
N GLY A 103 25.27 -12.17 -23.68
CA GLY A 103 25.57 -12.39 -22.25
C GLY A 103 26.50 -13.58 -21.98
N GLY A 104 27.37 -13.44 -20.97
CA GLY A 104 28.22 -14.54 -20.48
C GLY A 104 29.56 -14.75 -21.19
N SER A 105 30.25 -15.83 -20.82
CA SER A 105 31.54 -16.26 -21.40
C SER A 105 31.65 -17.80 -21.39
N PRO A 106 31.51 -18.50 -22.53
CA PRO A 106 31.25 -17.96 -23.87
C PRO A 106 29.96 -17.15 -23.94
N SER A 107 29.94 -16.11 -24.76
CA SER A 107 28.78 -15.25 -24.92
C SER A 107 27.66 -15.98 -25.66
N ALA A 108 26.51 -16.14 -25.02
CA ALA A 108 25.27 -16.51 -25.68
C ALA A 108 24.60 -15.23 -26.18
N CYS A 109 24.33 -15.15 -27.48
CA CYS A 109 23.71 -13.99 -28.09
C CYS A 109 22.27 -14.30 -28.52
N THR A 110 21.32 -13.51 -28.03
CA THR A 110 19.90 -13.57 -28.40
C THR A 110 19.61 -12.47 -29.41
N ALA A 111 18.87 -12.77 -30.48
CA ALA A 111 18.46 -11.78 -31.48
C ALA A 111 17.12 -11.15 -31.07
N GLY A 112 16.97 -9.83 -31.27
CA GLY A 112 15.85 -9.02 -30.78
C GLY A 112 16.34 -7.68 -30.24
N CYS A 113 15.76 -7.25 -29.13
CA CYS A 113 16.09 -6.13 -28.24
C CYS A 113 17.04 -5.01 -28.76
N GLY A 114 16.47 -3.83 -29.00
CA GLY A 114 17.12 -2.61 -29.48
C GLY A 114 17.00 -2.43 -31.00
N ASP A 115 15.91 -2.95 -31.58
CA ASP A 115 15.63 -2.99 -33.03
C ASP A 115 14.50 -2.02 -33.44
N GLY A 116 13.70 -1.56 -32.47
CA GLY A 116 12.55 -0.67 -32.64
C GLY A 116 11.25 -1.42 -32.98
N ALA A 117 11.13 -2.70 -32.62
CA ALA A 117 9.92 -3.50 -32.80
C ALA A 117 9.81 -4.69 -31.84
N LEU A 118 8.81 -4.65 -30.94
CA LEU A 118 8.34 -5.79 -30.13
C LEU A 118 8.22 -7.08 -30.97
N GLY A 119 9.03 -8.12 -30.66
CA GLY A 119 9.43 -9.09 -31.69
C GLY A 119 9.64 -10.55 -31.28
N GLY A 120 9.46 -10.95 -30.02
CA GLY A 120 9.67 -12.35 -29.61
C GLY A 120 9.42 -12.66 -28.15
N ALA A 121 10.39 -12.34 -27.30
CA ALA A 121 10.31 -12.48 -25.84
C ALA A 121 10.59 -11.14 -25.11
N GLU A 122 10.68 -10.05 -25.87
CA GLU A 122 10.62 -8.68 -25.33
C GLU A 122 9.25 -8.39 -24.72
N THR A 123 9.24 -7.55 -23.68
CA THR A 123 8.02 -6.84 -23.23
C THR A 123 8.07 -5.34 -23.52
N CYS A 124 9.16 -4.84 -24.11
CA CYS A 124 9.34 -3.47 -24.63
C CYS A 124 10.47 -3.48 -25.69
N ASP A 125 10.53 -2.48 -26.58
CA ASP A 125 11.73 -2.18 -27.38
C ASP A 125 11.70 -0.69 -27.80
N ASP A 126 12.62 0.12 -27.27
CA ASP A 126 12.75 1.56 -27.52
C ASP A 126 13.64 1.90 -28.74
N GLY A 127 14.23 0.89 -29.39
CA GLY A 127 15.32 1.05 -30.36
C GLY A 127 16.68 1.39 -29.74
N GLY A 128 16.84 1.22 -28.43
CA GLY A 128 18.04 1.47 -27.63
C GLY A 128 18.53 0.24 -26.87
N ASN A 129 19.48 0.46 -25.96
CA ASN A 129 20.02 -0.54 -25.03
C ASN A 129 20.67 0.16 -23.81
N GLU A 130 20.12 1.30 -23.38
CA GLU A 130 20.52 1.94 -22.11
C GLU A 130 19.62 1.38 -20.98
N ASP A 131 19.55 2.01 -19.80
CA ASP A 131 18.55 1.67 -18.77
C ASP A 131 18.16 2.98 -18.04
N GLY A 132 16.96 3.03 -17.46
CA GLY A 132 16.37 4.23 -16.85
C GLY A 132 15.47 5.05 -17.80
N ASP A 133 15.25 4.53 -19.01
CA ASP A 133 14.47 5.04 -20.14
C ASP A 133 13.18 4.24 -20.40
N CYS A 134 12.73 3.47 -19.40
CA CYS A 134 11.54 2.61 -19.42
C CYS A 134 11.64 1.30 -20.20
N CYS A 135 12.71 1.07 -20.99
CA CYS A 135 13.00 -0.25 -21.55
C CYS A 135 14.42 -0.69 -21.26
N SER A 136 14.59 -1.45 -20.18
CA SER A 136 15.91 -1.97 -19.75
C SER A 136 16.62 -2.74 -20.86
N ARG A 137 17.96 -2.84 -20.79
CA ARG A 137 18.81 -3.59 -21.76
C ARG A 137 18.48 -5.07 -21.97
N ALA A 138 17.55 -5.63 -21.19
CA ALA A 138 17.02 -6.99 -21.31
C ALA A 138 15.66 -7.05 -22.03
N CYS A 139 15.17 -5.90 -22.52
CA CYS A 139 13.84 -5.65 -23.05
C CYS A 139 12.73 -6.13 -22.12
N GLN A 140 12.84 -5.69 -20.87
CA GLN A 140 11.82 -5.75 -19.83
C GLN A 140 11.44 -4.32 -19.42
N VAL A 141 10.14 -4.05 -19.28
CA VAL A 141 9.62 -2.74 -18.86
C VAL A 141 10.14 -2.41 -17.45
N GLU A 142 10.51 -1.15 -17.22
CA GLU A 142 11.00 -0.70 -15.92
C GLU A 142 9.85 -0.29 -14.96
N PRO A 143 9.98 -0.47 -13.63
CA PRO A 143 8.92 -0.12 -12.68
C PRO A 143 8.51 1.36 -12.73
N GLY A 144 7.20 1.62 -12.73
CA GLY A 144 6.61 2.95 -12.84
C GLY A 144 6.52 3.50 -14.27
N CYS A 145 6.74 2.67 -15.29
CA CYS A 145 6.51 2.98 -16.69
C CYS A 145 5.30 2.21 -17.23
N GLU A 146 4.63 2.76 -18.25
CA GLU A 146 3.50 2.10 -18.93
C GLU A 146 3.89 0.82 -19.69
N VAL A 147 2.89 0.06 -20.15
CA VAL A 147 3.09 -1.22 -20.86
C VAL A 147 2.34 -1.21 -22.19
N GLU A 148 3.12 -1.02 -23.26
CA GLU A 148 2.63 -1.01 -24.65
C GLU A 148 2.27 -2.42 -25.19
N PRO A 149 1.22 -2.58 -26.02
CA PRO A 149 0.33 -1.53 -26.55
C PRO A 149 -0.89 -1.23 -25.66
N ASN A 150 -1.10 0.02 -25.27
CA ASN A 150 -2.23 0.48 -24.46
C ASN A 150 -3.23 1.40 -25.20
N ASP A 151 -3.15 1.48 -26.55
CA ASP A 151 -3.85 2.41 -27.45
C ASP A 151 -5.41 2.29 -27.55
N GLY A 152 -6.06 1.70 -26.54
CA GLY A 152 -7.51 1.68 -26.43
C GLY A 152 -8.08 0.95 -25.20
N PHE A 153 -9.37 1.17 -24.95
CA PHE A 153 -10.15 0.69 -23.78
C PHE A 153 -10.17 -0.83 -23.53
N ALA A 154 -9.56 -1.66 -24.39
CA ALA A 154 -9.49 -3.12 -24.23
C ALA A 154 -8.05 -3.63 -24.03
N SER A 155 -7.08 -2.71 -23.97
CA SER A 155 -5.67 -2.94 -23.64
C SER A 155 -5.15 -1.92 -22.62
N ALA A 156 -6.06 -1.19 -21.97
CA ALA A 156 -5.72 -0.19 -20.96
C ALA A 156 -4.92 -0.80 -19.80
N ASN A 157 -3.88 -0.11 -19.34
CA ASN A 157 -3.09 -0.59 -18.20
C ASN A 157 -3.73 -0.14 -16.87
N ASP A 158 -3.70 -0.97 -15.82
CA ASP A 158 -4.07 -0.52 -14.47
C ASP A 158 -3.03 0.49 -13.95
N ALA A 159 -3.50 1.70 -13.67
CA ALA A 159 -2.65 2.81 -13.28
C ALA A 159 -1.89 2.58 -11.96
N PHE A 160 -2.56 2.00 -10.96
CA PHE A 160 -2.01 1.83 -9.61
C PHE A 160 -1.25 0.50 -9.48
N ALA A 161 -1.49 -0.46 -10.36
CA ALA A 161 -0.61 -1.63 -10.55
C ALA A 161 0.74 -1.25 -11.19
N ILE A 162 0.78 -0.27 -12.11
CA ILE A 162 2.05 0.27 -12.65
C ILE A 162 2.79 1.10 -11.59
N ALA A 163 2.08 2.04 -10.95
CA ALA A 163 2.65 3.02 -10.03
C ALA A 163 1.73 3.22 -8.81
N PRO A 164 2.03 2.57 -7.66
CA PRO A 164 1.23 2.73 -6.44
C PRO A 164 1.22 4.15 -5.86
N ASP A 165 2.13 5.04 -6.28
CA ASP A 165 2.10 6.48 -5.95
C ASP A 165 1.32 7.33 -6.99
N GLY A 166 0.75 6.68 -8.01
CA GLY A 166 0.01 7.30 -9.10
C GLY A 166 0.87 8.02 -10.14
N ARG A 167 2.21 7.85 -10.15
CA ARG A 167 3.12 8.63 -11.01
C ARG A 167 3.76 7.78 -12.11
N ILE A 168 3.04 7.65 -13.22
CA ILE A 168 3.41 6.82 -14.37
C ILE A 168 4.24 7.63 -15.36
N ARG A 169 5.32 7.04 -15.90
CA ARG A 169 6.06 7.55 -17.06
C ARG A 169 5.47 6.98 -18.35
N ALA A 170 5.17 7.84 -19.32
CA ALA A 170 4.44 7.49 -20.53
C ALA A 170 4.94 8.25 -21.77
N PHE A 171 4.65 7.73 -22.97
CA PHE A 171 5.27 8.09 -24.24
C PHE A 171 4.27 8.00 -25.39
N ILE A 172 3.97 9.11 -26.05
CA ILE A 172 3.20 9.11 -27.30
C ILE A 172 4.15 8.72 -28.45
N ASP A 173 4.26 7.45 -28.87
CA ASP A 173 5.09 7.01 -30.02
C ASP A 173 4.57 5.69 -30.63
N PRO A 174 3.83 5.72 -31.77
CA PRO A 174 4.08 6.60 -32.93
C PRO A 174 3.17 7.82 -33.12
N GLU A 175 3.44 8.62 -34.16
CA GLU A 175 2.62 9.79 -34.55
C GLU A 175 1.10 9.46 -34.65
N GLY A 176 0.35 9.76 -33.58
CA GLY A 176 -1.10 9.54 -33.49
C GLY A 176 -1.54 8.51 -32.45
N ASP A 177 -0.66 8.15 -31.51
CA ASP A 177 -0.94 7.34 -30.32
C ASP A 177 -2.00 7.90 -29.38
N VAL A 178 -2.59 7.04 -28.54
CA VAL A 178 -3.71 7.35 -27.63
C VAL A 178 -3.69 6.47 -26.39
N ASP A 179 -2.83 6.81 -25.43
CA ASP A 179 -2.58 6.01 -24.24
C ASP A 179 -3.83 5.88 -23.35
N VAL A 180 -4.07 4.69 -22.77
CA VAL A 180 -5.23 4.46 -21.88
C VAL A 180 -4.85 3.74 -20.60
N PHE A 181 -5.27 4.35 -19.48
CA PHE A 181 -5.11 3.79 -18.13
C PHE A 181 -6.47 3.54 -17.48
N SER A 182 -6.61 2.41 -16.78
CA SER A 182 -7.79 2.11 -15.96
C SER A 182 -7.56 2.52 -14.50
N VAL A 183 -8.62 3.00 -13.87
CA VAL A 183 -8.71 3.42 -12.47
C VAL A 183 -10.01 2.87 -11.90
N THR A 184 -9.96 2.08 -10.84
CA THR A 184 -11.15 1.52 -10.18
C THR A 184 -11.45 2.26 -8.88
N VAL A 185 -12.65 2.84 -8.79
CA VAL A 185 -13.22 3.29 -7.51
C VAL A 185 -13.81 2.06 -6.79
N PRO A 186 -13.40 1.75 -5.55
CA PRO A 186 -13.89 0.58 -4.82
C PRO A 186 -15.42 0.52 -4.64
N ASP A 187 -15.96 -0.69 -4.51
CA ASP A 187 -17.38 -0.88 -4.22
C ASP A 187 -17.74 -0.38 -2.82
N GLY A 188 -18.76 0.48 -2.73
CA GLY A 188 -19.15 1.18 -1.51
C GLY A 188 -18.48 2.54 -1.30
N ALA A 189 -17.44 2.86 -2.07
CA ALA A 189 -16.68 4.11 -1.93
C ALA A 189 -17.11 5.21 -2.91
N LEU A 190 -16.98 6.48 -2.49
CA LEU A 190 -17.04 7.63 -3.40
C LEU A 190 -15.63 8.07 -3.78
N GLY A 191 -15.33 8.10 -5.08
CA GLY A 191 -14.04 8.51 -5.61
C GLY A 191 -13.93 10.00 -5.90
N ARG A 192 -12.79 10.60 -5.54
CA ARG A 192 -12.27 11.85 -6.10
C ARG A 192 -11.03 11.52 -6.92
N LEU A 193 -11.11 11.66 -8.24
CA LEU A 193 -10.02 11.39 -9.17
C LEU A 193 -9.44 12.69 -9.72
N GLU A 194 -8.16 12.91 -9.45
CA GLU A 194 -7.36 13.99 -10.01
C GLU A 194 -6.34 13.42 -11.00
N ALA A 195 -6.31 13.95 -12.23
CA ALA A 195 -5.47 13.48 -13.32
C ALA A 195 -4.75 14.67 -13.98
N ALA A 196 -3.41 14.64 -14.03
CA ALA A 196 -2.58 15.69 -14.59
C ALA A 196 -1.42 15.15 -15.44
N THR A 197 -1.13 15.79 -16.57
CA THR A 197 0.10 15.55 -17.35
C THR A 197 1.22 16.54 -16.98
N LEU A 198 2.48 16.11 -17.08
CA LEU A 198 3.67 16.91 -16.73
C LEU A 198 4.85 16.62 -17.69
N ASP A 199 5.71 17.61 -17.95
CA ASP A 199 6.84 17.48 -18.89
C ASP A 199 7.87 16.40 -18.50
N GLY A 200 8.06 15.40 -19.37
CA GLY A 200 9.16 14.43 -19.33
C GLY A 200 9.09 13.38 -18.21
N PRO A 201 10.07 12.45 -18.16
CA PRO A 201 10.00 11.20 -17.38
C PRO A 201 10.17 11.35 -15.86
N LEU A 202 10.37 12.56 -15.33
CA LEU A 202 10.36 12.88 -13.90
C LEU A 202 9.69 14.26 -13.67
N GLY A 203 8.60 14.52 -14.40
CA GLY A 203 7.95 15.82 -14.45
C GLY A 203 7.48 16.29 -13.07
N THR A 204 7.82 17.53 -12.72
CA THR A 204 7.31 18.25 -11.53
C THR A 204 6.74 19.63 -11.87
N THR A 205 6.83 20.04 -13.14
CA THR A 205 6.27 21.29 -13.68
C THR A 205 5.96 21.09 -15.16
N CYS A 206 4.80 21.51 -15.65
CA CYS A 206 4.61 21.66 -17.08
C CYS A 206 5.40 22.86 -17.63
N SER A 207 5.91 22.77 -18.86
CA SER A 207 6.69 23.83 -19.50
C SER A 207 6.29 24.07 -20.96
N SER A 208 6.46 25.31 -21.41
CA SER A 208 5.75 25.85 -22.58
C SER A 208 6.30 25.48 -23.96
N LEU A 209 7.03 24.36 -24.10
CA LEU A 209 7.77 23.99 -25.33
C LEU A 209 7.98 22.48 -25.59
N GLY A 210 7.34 21.57 -24.84
CA GLY A 210 7.54 20.11 -24.98
C GLY A 210 6.27 19.33 -25.30
N VAL A 211 5.45 19.12 -24.28
CA VAL A 211 4.23 18.31 -24.27
C VAL A 211 3.01 19.17 -24.64
N ASP A 212 2.06 18.63 -25.41
CA ASP A 212 0.80 19.29 -25.79
C ASP A 212 -0.32 18.24 -25.77
N THR A 213 -1.04 18.13 -24.64
CA THR A 213 -1.81 16.92 -24.27
C THR A 213 -3.28 17.18 -23.95
N TYR A 214 -4.15 16.39 -24.58
CA TYR A 214 -5.57 16.33 -24.34
C TYR A 214 -5.90 15.09 -23.49
N VAL A 215 -6.51 15.29 -22.32
CA VAL A 215 -6.90 14.20 -21.41
C VAL A 215 -8.42 14.07 -21.40
N THR A 216 -8.90 12.84 -21.53
CA THR A 216 -10.33 12.50 -21.51
C THR A 216 -10.59 11.42 -20.46
N ILE A 217 -11.50 11.67 -19.52
CA ILE A 217 -11.95 10.66 -18.56
C ILE A 217 -13.31 10.12 -18.98
N VAL A 218 -13.41 8.80 -19.04
CA VAL A 218 -14.55 8.03 -19.56
C VAL A 218 -15.03 7.07 -18.47
N ASP A 219 -16.34 6.84 -18.34
CA ASP A 219 -16.84 5.78 -17.46
C ASP A 219 -16.77 4.39 -18.11
N GLY A 220 -16.92 3.33 -17.30
CA GLY A 220 -17.05 1.94 -17.77
C GLY A 220 -18.26 1.64 -18.68
N ARG A 221 -19.03 2.64 -19.11
CA ARG A 221 -20.06 2.53 -20.18
C ARG A 221 -19.59 3.16 -21.49
N LEU A 222 -18.35 3.65 -21.53
CA LEU A 222 -17.71 4.41 -22.60
C LEU A 222 -18.41 5.76 -22.90
N GLU A 223 -18.93 6.43 -21.87
CA GLU A 223 -19.45 7.80 -21.94
C GLU A 223 -18.44 8.78 -21.31
N THR A 224 -18.00 9.78 -22.08
CA THR A 224 -17.07 10.83 -21.62
C THR A 224 -17.69 11.63 -20.48
N ILE A 225 -17.00 11.69 -19.35
CA ILE A 225 -17.42 12.45 -18.16
C ILE A 225 -16.90 13.88 -18.26
N ALA A 226 -15.60 14.02 -18.56
CA ALA A 226 -14.91 15.29 -18.76
C ALA A 226 -13.73 15.14 -19.71
N ASP A 227 -13.37 16.24 -20.36
CA ASP A 227 -12.23 16.37 -21.26
C ASP A 227 -11.54 17.73 -21.08
N HIS A 228 -10.23 17.78 -21.34
CA HIS A 228 -9.39 18.96 -21.09
C HIS A 228 -8.21 19.03 -22.08
N ASP A 229 -7.79 20.25 -22.47
CA ASP A 229 -6.79 20.52 -23.53
C ASP A 229 -5.63 21.44 -23.04
N ASP A 230 -5.92 22.52 -22.30
CA ASP A 230 -4.90 23.49 -21.82
C ASP A 230 -5.28 24.18 -20.49
N ILE A 231 -4.39 24.21 -19.47
CA ILE A 231 -4.77 24.80 -18.15
C ILE A 231 -4.68 26.34 -18.10
N ASP A 232 -3.93 26.99 -19.00
CA ASP A 232 -3.79 28.46 -19.04
C ASP A 232 -3.14 28.95 -20.36
N GLU A 233 -3.27 30.24 -20.73
CA GLU A 233 -2.67 30.82 -21.96
C GLU A 233 -1.12 30.73 -21.95
N GLY A 234 -0.57 29.58 -22.37
CA GLY A 234 0.86 29.28 -22.41
C GLY A 234 1.31 28.07 -21.59
N ASN A 235 0.39 27.24 -21.11
CA ASN A 235 0.64 25.92 -20.52
C ASN A 235 -0.16 24.87 -21.32
N TYR A 236 0.50 23.79 -21.76
CA TYR A 236 -0.04 22.81 -22.72
C TYR A 236 -0.20 21.40 -22.12
N CYS A 237 -0.05 21.29 -20.79
CA CYS A 237 -0.47 20.10 -20.06
C CYS A 237 -1.93 20.23 -19.66
N SER A 238 -2.58 19.08 -19.47
CA SER A 238 -3.98 18.99 -19.05
C SER A 238 -4.12 18.58 -17.60
N HIS A 239 -5.22 19.03 -16.98
CA HIS A 239 -5.55 18.75 -15.59
C HIS A 239 -7.07 18.59 -15.46
N LEU A 240 -7.50 17.47 -14.90
CA LEU A 240 -8.90 17.20 -14.57
C LEU A 240 -8.99 16.84 -13.09
N VAL A 241 -10.02 17.36 -12.43
CA VAL A 241 -10.46 16.93 -11.10
C VAL A 241 -11.93 16.54 -11.25
N LEU A 242 -12.22 15.27 -10.94
CA LEU A 242 -13.57 14.74 -10.85
C LEU A 242 -13.85 14.35 -9.40
N GLU A 243 -14.95 14.85 -8.86
CA GLU A 243 -15.43 14.55 -7.52
C GLU A 243 -16.70 13.69 -7.62
N LYS A 244 -16.90 12.79 -6.66
CA LYS A 244 -18.10 11.94 -6.54
C LYS A 244 -18.26 10.99 -7.74
N LEU A 245 -17.16 10.39 -8.16
CA LEU A 245 -17.19 9.18 -8.97
C LEU A 245 -17.84 8.07 -8.16
N SER A 246 -18.88 7.46 -8.72
CA SER A 246 -19.53 6.28 -8.15
C SER A 246 -18.57 5.07 -8.20
N PRO A 247 -18.82 4.00 -7.42
CA PRO A 247 -18.09 2.74 -7.57
C PRO A 247 -18.01 2.23 -9.01
N GLY A 248 -16.84 1.70 -9.38
CA GLY A 248 -16.59 1.09 -10.68
C GLY A 248 -15.37 1.62 -11.41
N GLU A 249 -15.26 1.22 -12.67
CA GLU A 249 -14.11 1.47 -13.54
C GLU A 249 -14.23 2.79 -14.31
N TYR A 250 -13.12 3.52 -14.35
CA TYR A 250 -12.91 4.75 -15.09
C TYR A 250 -11.68 4.63 -15.97
N LEU A 251 -11.77 5.11 -17.19
CA LEU A 251 -10.69 5.07 -18.17
C LEU A 251 -10.16 6.48 -18.40
N VAL A 252 -8.90 6.71 -18.07
CA VAL A 252 -8.16 7.94 -18.32
C VAL A 252 -7.41 7.75 -19.63
N SER A 253 -7.86 8.42 -20.69
CA SER A 253 -7.18 8.44 -21.98
C SER A 253 -6.38 9.73 -22.12
N VAL A 254 -5.12 9.59 -22.53
CA VAL A 254 -4.22 10.69 -22.89
C VAL A 254 -3.96 10.62 -24.39
N GLN A 255 -3.83 11.76 -25.04
CA GLN A 255 -3.40 11.85 -26.43
C GLN A 255 -2.80 13.24 -26.72
N ILE A 256 -2.12 13.38 -27.85
CA ILE A 256 -1.70 14.70 -28.35
C ILE A 256 -2.92 15.62 -28.59
N SER A 257 -2.79 16.92 -28.28
CA SER A 257 -3.86 17.90 -28.48
C SER A 257 -4.37 17.92 -29.94
N PRO A 258 -5.70 17.91 -30.17
CA PRO A 258 -6.28 18.09 -31.51
C PRO A 258 -5.91 19.41 -32.22
N ALA A 259 -5.29 20.36 -31.52
CA ALA A 259 -4.81 21.63 -32.06
C ALA A 259 -3.31 21.64 -32.44
N ALA A 260 -2.53 20.64 -31.99
CA ALA A 260 -1.10 20.53 -32.20
C ALA A 260 -0.71 20.10 -33.64
N GLU A 261 0.58 20.13 -33.95
CA GLU A 261 1.14 19.39 -35.09
C GLU A 261 1.64 18.03 -34.56
N PRO A 262 1.48 16.90 -35.31
CA PRO A 262 1.91 15.58 -34.85
C PRO A 262 3.39 15.54 -34.44
N ALA A 263 3.64 14.92 -33.29
CA ALA A 263 4.93 14.72 -32.66
C ALA A 263 4.88 13.45 -31.80
N THR A 264 6.05 12.98 -31.38
CA THR A 264 6.20 11.92 -30.37
C THR A 264 7.00 12.49 -29.19
N PHE A 265 6.60 12.16 -27.96
CA PHE A 265 7.18 12.75 -26.74
C PHE A 265 6.85 11.96 -25.46
N ASP A 266 7.81 12.01 -24.52
CA ASP A 266 7.70 11.54 -23.14
C ASP A 266 7.02 12.56 -22.20
N TYR A 267 6.18 12.04 -21.30
CA TYR A 267 5.49 12.78 -20.24
C TYR A 267 5.38 11.96 -18.94
N THR A 268 4.98 12.62 -17.85
CA THR A 268 4.53 11.94 -16.63
C THR A 268 3.02 12.11 -16.50
N LEU A 269 2.28 11.02 -16.35
CA LEU A 269 0.90 11.03 -15.87
C LEU A 269 0.92 10.99 -14.33
N SER A 270 0.24 11.94 -13.70
CA SER A 270 0.07 12.01 -12.25
C SER A 270 -1.41 11.81 -11.94
N LEU A 271 -1.73 10.69 -11.30
CA LEU A 271 -3.06 10.34 -10.83
C LEU A 271 -3.11 10.39 -9.31
N THR A 272 -4.25 10.80 -8.76
CA THR A 272 -4.55 10.70 -7.33
C THR A 272 -6.02 10.33 -7.21
N LEU A 273 -6.29 9.25 -6.47
CA LEU A 273 -7.63 8.78 -6.19
C LEU A 273 -7.83 8.82 -4.68
N ASP A 274 -8.59 9.81 -4.20
CA ASP A 274 -9.08 9.82 -2.82
C ASP A 274 -10.40 9.03 -2.77
N THR A 275 -10.61 8.22 -1.73
CA THR A 275 -11.82 7.39 -1.57
C THR A 275 -12.32 7.46 -0.13
N SER A 276 -13.60 7.72 0.06
CA SER A 276 -14.29 7.60 1.36
C SER A 276 -15.39 6.53 1.30
N VAL A 277 -15.78 5.97 2.45
CA VAL A 277 -16.65 4.77 2.53
C VAL A 277 -18.00 5.11 3.15
N CYS A 278 -19.05 4.97 2.35
CA CYS A 278 -20.39 5.34 2.80
C CYS A 278 -20.95 4.36 3.85
N GLY A 279 -21.37 4.90 4.99
CA GLY A 279 -22.05 4.23 6.08
C GLY A 279 -21.16 3.82 7.26
N ASP A 280 -20.00 4.44 7.47
CA ASP A 280 -19.05 4.06 8.53
C ASP A 280 -19.18 4.85 9.85
N GLY A 281 -19.85 6.01 9.80
CA GLY A 281 -20.09 6.93 10.93
C GLY A 281 -19.37 8.27 10.83
N ALA A 282 -18.33 8.39 9.99
CA ALA A 282 -17.58 9.62 9.78
C ALA A 282 -18.08 10.39 8.55
N LEU A 283 -17.88 11.71 8.52
CA LEU A 283 -18.15 12.53 7.32
C LEU A 283 -16.85 12.93 6.65
N GLU A 284 -16.45 12.18 5.64
CA GLU A 284 -15.22 12.40 4.87
C GLU A 284 -15.47 13.19 3.57
N GLY A 285 -14.41 13.70 2.95
CA GLY A 285 -14.48 14.23 1.59
C GLY A 285 -14.17 13.11 0.60
N PRO A 286 -15.09 12.72 -0.32
CA PRO A 286 -16.07 13.61 -0.98
C PRO A 286 -17.57 13.36 -0.69
N GLU A 287 -18.03 13.09 0.53
CA GLU A 287 -19.45 12.79 0.82
C GLU A 287 -20.40 14.02 0.85
N LEU A 288 -21.69 13.79 1.15
CA LEU A 288 -22.68 14.83 1.53
C LEU A 288 -23.39 14.54 2.86
N CYS A 289 -23.31 13.30 3.33
CA CYS A 289 -23.79 12.80 4.60
C CYS A 289 -23.07 11.49 4.88
N ASP A 290 -23.10 11.10 6.15
CA ASP A 290 -23.01 9.71 6.59
C ASP A 290 -24.06 9.52 7.70
N ASP A 291 -24.51 8.29 7.97
CA ASP A 291 -25.34 7.98 9.15
C ASP A 291 -25.07 6.58 9.77
N GLY A 292 -23.83 6.11 9.66
CA GLY A 292 -23.32 4.88 10.26
C GLY A 292 -23.95 3.60 9.68
N ASN A 293 -24.55 3.69 8.49
CA ASN A 293 -25.06 2.55 7.74
C ASN A 293 -25.32 2.90 6.25
N THR A 294 -25.66 1.90 5.43
CA THR A 294 -25.93 2.04 3.98
C THR A 294 -27.42 1.92 3.60
N VAL A 295 -28.36 2.04 4.54
CA VAL A 295 -29.80 1.76 4.30
C VAL A 295 -30.55 3.00 3.81
N GLY A 296 -30.36 3.32 2.53
CA GLY A 296 -31.04 4.46 1.88
C GLY A 296 -32.56 4.49 2.12
N GLY A 297 -33.00 5.53 2.83
CA GLY A 297 -34.39 5.82 3.18
C GLY A 297 -34.61 6.35 4.60
N ASP A 298 -33.57 6.47 5.46
CA ASP A 298 -33.72 7.02 6.81
C ASP A 298 -32.76 8.16 7.24
N GLY A 299 -31.90 8.64 6.32
CA GLY A 299 -31.11 9.87 6.48
C GLY A 299 -30.19 10.11 5.28
N CYS A 300 -29.24 9.20 5.11
CA CYS A 300 -28.28 9.15 4.02
C CYS A 300 -28.60 7.98 3.06
N SER A 301 -28.38 8.19 1.76
CA SER A 301 -28.53 7.12 0.77
C SER A 301 -27.29 6.23 0.71
N ALA A 302 -27.43 5.01 0.18
CA ALA A 302 -26.35 4.03 -0.05
C ALA A 302 -25.23 4.48 -1.03
N ALA A 303 -25.23 5.75 -1.45
CA ALA A 303 -24.21 6.40 -2.28
C ALA A 303 -23.76 7.75 -1.69
N CYS A 304 -24.02 7.98 -0.39
CA CYS A 304 -23.74 9.17 0.39
C CYS A 304 -24.18 10.51 -0.23
N GLU A 305 -25.26 10.45 -1.02
CA GLU A 305 -26.17 11.56 -1.25
C GLU A 305 -27.25 11.58 -0.15
N LEU A 306 -27.69 12.74 0.33
CA LEU A 306 -28.82 12.81 1.28
C LEU A 306 -30.13 12.32 0.64
N ASP A 307 -30.94 11.61 1.42
CA ASP A 307 -32.09 10.83 0.95
C ASP A 307 -33.21 11.64 0.28
N THR A 308 -34.15 10.93 -0.37
CA THR A 308 -35.41 11.56 -0.81
C THR A 308 -36.16 12.14 0.42
N PRO A 309 -36.35 13.47 0.53
CA PRO A 309 -36.73 14.09 1.79
C PRO A 309 -38.06 13.58 2.35
N LEU A 310 -38.08 13.23 3.64
CA LEU A 310 -39.31 12.78 4.33
C LEU A 310 -40.38 13.88 4.24
N PRO A 311 -41.56 13.62 3.64
CA PRO A 311 -42.57 14.65 3.48
C PRO A 311 -43.29 14.94 4.81
N GLU A 312 -43.56 16.22 5.06
CA GLU A 312 -44.42 16.69 6.15
C GLU A 312 -45.82 16.03 6.14
N VAL A 313 -46.53 16.11 7.27
CA VAL A 313 -47.88 15.55 7.39
C VAL A 313 -48.73 16.39 8.34
N GLU A 314 -49.66 17.17 7.81
CA GLU A 314 -50.45 18.11 8.62
C GLU A 314 -51.47 17.48 9.59
N PRO A 315 -51.72 18.09 10.78
CA PRO A 315 -51.13 19.34 11.30
C PRO A 315 -49.81 19.16 12.08
N ASN A 316 -48.85 20.06 11.93
CA ASN A 316 -47.61 20.10 12.72
C ASN A 316 -47.36 21.44 13.45
N ASP A 317 -48.39 22.30 13.59
CA ASP A 317 -48.31 23.69 14.13
C ASP A 317 -47.59 23.86 15.49
N THR A 318 -47.41 22.80 16.27
CA THR A 318 -46.87 22.84 17.63
C THR A 318 -46.02 21.62 18.00
N ALA A 319 -45.11 21.79 18.96
CA ALA A 319 -44.36 20.69 19.58
C ALA A 319 -45.27 19.55 20.10
N ALA A 320 -46.47 19.87 20.59
CA ALA A 320 -47.47 18.87 21.04
C ALA A 320 -48.14 18.09 19.89
N GLU A 321 -47.97 18.53 18.65
CA GLU A 321 -48.37 17.84 17.41
C GLU A 321 -47.18 17.13 16.73
N ALA A 322 -45.95 17.60 16.97
CA ALA A 322 -44.72 16.84 16.73
C ALA A 322 -44.62 15.61 17.64
N ASP A 323 -44.90 15.74 18.95
CA ASP A 323 -45.00 14.68 19.97
C ASP A 323 -45.88 13.47 19.59
N GLN A 324 -46.79 13.65 18.62
CA GLN A 324 -47.73 12.61 18.15
C GLN A 324 -47.16 11.78 16.99
N ARG A 325 -45.89 11.99 16.64
CA ARG A 325 -45.16 11.42 15.50
C ARG A 325 -43.94 10.64 16.01
N ALA A 326 -43.18 10.05 15.11
CA ALA A 326 -41.80 9.70 15.43
C ALA A 326 -40.97 10.99 15.46
N ALA A 327 -39.98 11.06 16.37
CA ALA A 327 -38.91 12.03 16.23
C ALA A 327 -38.12 11.73 14.95
N LEU A 328 -37.53 12.76 14.35
CA LEU A 328 -36.47 12.62 13.36
C LEU A 328 -35.27 11.94 14.03
N ARG A 329 -34.58 11.11 13.25
CA ARG A 329 -33.27 10.55 13.60
C ARG A 329 -32.18 11.63 13.45
N PRO A 330 -30.94 11.34 13.90
CA PRO A 330 -29.76 11.98 13.33
C PRO A 330 -29.78 11.99 11.80
N ASN A 331 -29.13 12.99 11.22
CA ASN A 331 -28.82 13.16 9.79
C ASN A 331 -30.03 13.11 8.84
N ALA A 332 -31.23 13.44 9.36
CA ALA A 332 -32.49 13.38 8.64
C ALA A 332 -32.74 14.60 7.72
N LEU A 333 -33.16 14.32 6.47
CA LEU A 333 -33.66 15.33 5.52
C LEU A 333 -35.20 15.27 5.38
N VAL A 334 -35.86 16.41 5.54
CA VAL A 334 -37.33 16.59 5.53
C VAL A 334 -37.74 17.56 4.44
N SER A 335 -38.90 17.36 3.80
CA SER A 335 -39.54 18.37 2.94
C SER A 335 -40.86 18.86 3.51
N GLY A 336 -41.05 20.18 3.56
CA GLY A 336 -42.27 20.82 4.06
C GLY A 336 -42.69 22.06 3.27
N ALA A 337 -43.81 22.70 3.61
CA ALA A 337 -44.39 23.80 2.83
C ALA A 337 -45.42 24.68 3.59
N ILE A 338 -44.93 25.69 4.34
CA ILE A 338 -45.66 26.84 4.94
C ILE A 338 -46.84 27.35 4.07
N ALA A 339 -48.04 26.77 4.20
CA ALA A 339 -49.19 27.03 3.33
C ALA A 339 -50.54 26.48 3.90
N PRO A 340 -51.29 27.28 4.69
CA PRO A 340 -51.56 28.69 4.45
C PRO A 340 -50.56 29.72 5.02
N LEU A 341 -50.80 30.99 4.67
CA LEU A 341 -50.05 32.13 5.20
C LEU A 341 -50.20 32.19 6.72
N GLY A 342 -49.07 32.10 7.42
CA GLY A 342 -48.99 32.01 8.88
C GLY A 342 -49.02 30.58 9.45
N ASP A 343 -48.72 29.57 8.64
CA ASP A 343 -48.28 28.25 9.11
C ASP A 343 -46.91 28.33 9.82
N VAL A 344 -46.61 27.27 10.59
CA VAL A 344 -45.38 27.07 11.36
C VAL A 344 -45.15 25.56 11.42
N ASP A 345 -44.07 25.07 10.82
CA ASP A 345 -43.88 23.64 10.62
C ASP A 345 -42.93 23.09 11.69
N VAL A 346 -43.44 22.35 12.69
CA VAL A 346 -42.66 21.89 13.85
C VAL A 346 -42.34 20.40 13.79
N PHE A 347 -41.06 20.06 13.92
CA PHE A 347 -40.53 18.71 13.93
C PHE A 347 -39.76 18.47 15.24
N ALA A 348 -39.85 17.25 15.78
CA ALA A 348 -39.07 16.83 16.96
C ALA A 348 -37.89 15.96 16.51
N PHE A 349 -36.75 16.02 17.20
CA PHE A 349 -35.60 15.14 16.99
C PHE A 349 -35.01 14.68 18.34
N GLU A 350 -34.38 13.50 18.37
CA GLU A 350 -33.85 12.90 19.60
C GLU A 350 -32.31 12.96 19.61
N VAL A 351 -31.75 13.58 20.66
CA VAL A 351 -30.32 13.70 20.94
C VAL A 351 -29.98 12.63 21.99
N PRO A 352 -29.21 11.56 21.66
CA PRO A 352 -29.08 10.39 22.52
C PRO A 352 -27.96 10.50 23.58
N SER A 353 -26.84 11.15 23.24
CA SER A 353 -25.73 11.53 24.13
C SER A 353 -25.58 13.06 24.15
N VAL A 354 -24.40 13.62 24.46
CA VAL A 354 -24.15 15.05 24.20
C VAL A 354 -23.77 15.21 22.73
N ALA A 355 -24.25 16.26 22.07
CA ALA A 355 -24.07 16.42 20.62
C ALA A 355 -23.87 17.86 20.16
N GLU A 356 -23.15 18.00 19.05
CA GLU A 356 -23.18 19.17 18.18
C GLU A 356 -24.17 18.95 17.02
N VAL A 357 -24.98 19.96 16.69
CA VAL A 357 -25.96 19.87 15.58
C VAL A 357 -25.92 21.04 14.61
N LEU A 358 -26.16 20.72 13.34
CA LEU A 358 -26.37 21.65 12.23
C LEU A 358 -27.81 21.51 11.72
N LEU A 359 -28.53 22.64 11.69
CA LEU A 359 -29.91 22.74 11.19
C LEU A 359 -29.94 23.72 10.02
N ALA A 360 -30.25 23.25 8.81
CA ALA A 360 -30.22 24.08 7.61
C ALA A 360 -31.51 23.96 6.79
N THR A 361 -31.91 25.05 6.12
CA THR A 361 -33.00 25.02 5.14
C THR A 361 -32.51 25.29 3.73
N PHE A 362 -33.16 24.67 2.75
CA PHE A 362 -32.82 24.75 1.34
C PHE A 362 -34.07 24.75 0.46
N SER A 363 -33.89 25.01 -0.83
CA SER A 363 -34.98 24.81 -1.81
C SER A 363 -35.22 23.33 -2.13
N PRO A 364 -36.45 22.90 -2.48
CA PRO A 364 -36.76 21.50 -2.74
C PRO A 364 -35.88 20.90 -3.84
N GLY A 365 -35.14 19.85 -3.50
CA GLY A 365 -34.17 19.21 -4.40
C GLY A 365 -32.83 19.96 -4.51
N SER A 366 -32.44 20.71 -3.48
CA SER A 366 -31.10 21.26 -3.33
C SER A 366 -30.65 21.21 -1.87
N LEU A 367 -29.34 21.29 -1.67
CA LEU A 367 -28.61 21.23 -0.39
C LEU A 367 -27.53 22.32 -0.30
N SER A 368 -27.45 23.19 -1.30
CA SER A 368 -26.44 24.24 -1.44
C SER A 368 -26.97 25.52 -2.09
N ALA A 369 -28.25 25.54 -2.50
CA ALA A 369 -28.90 26.69 -3.09
C ALA A 369 -30.31 26.92 -2.52
N CYS A 370 -30.63 28.20 -2.38
CA CYS A 370 -31.97 28.71 -2.07
C CYS A 370 -32.44 29.53 -3.29
N VAL A 371 -33.71 29.41 -3.70
CA VAL A 371 -34.24 30.09 -4.89
C VAL A 371 -35.12 31.28 -4.51
N GLN A 372 -35.08 32.34 -5.33
CA GLN A 372 -35.85 33.57 -5.10
C GLN A 372 -37.35 33.32 -4.83
N GLY A 373 -37.75 33.47 -3.57
CA GLY A 373 -39.11 33.23 -3.08
C GLY A 373 -39.23 32.15 -2.01
N VAL A 374 -38.14 31.50 -1.63
CA VAL A 374 -37.95 30.90 -0.30
C VAL A 374 -37.24 31.95 0.57
N ASP A 375 -37.73 32.13 1.80
CA ASP A 375 -37.33 33.16 2.77
C ASP A 375 -37.68 32.59 4.16
N THR A 376 -36.87 31.64 4.64
CA THR A 376 -37.17 30.82 5.83
C THR A 376 -36.71 31.50 7.12
N PHE A 377 -37.42 31.24 8.21
CA PHE A 377 -37.00 31.58 9.57
C PHE A 377 -37.00 30.32 10.43
N LEU A 378 -35.81 29.83 10.78
CA LEU A 378 -35.58 28.56 11.47
C LEU A 378 -35.40 28.82 12.96
N ARG A 379 -36.00 28.01 13.82
CA ARG A 379 -35.94 28.15 15.29
C ARG A 379 -35.69 26.82 15.98
N LEU A 380 -34.60 26.71 16.73
CA LEU A 380 -34.34 25.60 17.64
C LEU A 380 -35.01 25.86 19.00
N LEU A 381 -35.82 24.92 19.45
CA LEU A 381 -36.57 24.96 20.71
C LEU A 381 -36.06 23.90 21.68
N ASP A 382 -36.00 24.28 22.96
CA ASP A 382 -35.64 23.45 24.10
C ASP A 382 -36.60 22.26 24.30
N VAL A 383 -36.21 21.33 25.17
CA VAL A 383 -37.00 20.12 25.53
C VAL A 383 -38.37 20.42 26.18
N ASP A 384 -38.67 21.69 26.47
CA ASP A 384 -40.00 22.15 26.91
C ASP A 384 -40.97 22.47 25.75
N GLY A 385 -40.49 22.43 24.49
CA GLY A 385 -41.26 22.69 23.28
C GLY A 385 -41.71 24.15 23.09
N ALA A 386 -41.14 25.11 23.84
CA ALA A 386 -41.62 26.49 23.89
C ALA A 386 -40.50 27.56 24.05
N THR A 387 -39.40 27.21 24.70
CA THR A 387 -38.25 28.08 24.93
C THR A 387 -37.36 28.05 23.69
N VAL A 388 -37.21 29.20 23.02
CA VAL A 388 -36.29 29.34 21.88
C VAL A 388 -34.86 29.36 22.42
N LEU A 389 -34.02 28.49 21.86
CA LEU A 389 -32.58 28.48 22.08
C LEU A 389 -31.90 29.33 20.99
N ALA A 390 -32.03 28.95 19.71
CA ALA A 390 -31.54 29.70 18.55
C ALA A 390 -32.66 30.09 17.58
N SER A 391 -32.40 31.10 16.78
CA SER A 391 -33.18 31.40 15.58
C SER A 391 -32.33 32.12 14.54
N ASP A 392 -32.48 31.78 13.27
CA ASP A 392 -31.79 32.40 12.13
C ASP A 392 -32.76 32.69 10.98
N ASP A 393 -32.45 33.71 10.18
CA ASP A 393 -33.15 34.10 8.95
C ASP A 393 -32.27 34.04 7.68
N ASP A 394 -31.02 34.53 7.71
CA ASP A 394 -30.21 34.71 6.48
C ASP A 394 -28.76 34.16 6.50
N SER A 395 -28.40 33.27 7.44
CA SER A 395 -27.04 32.72 7.53
C SER A 395 -26.73 31.55 6.59
N GLY A 396 -27.74 30.95 5.94
CA GLY A 396 -27.57 29.88 4.95
C GLY A 396 -27.42 30.40 3.50
N PRO A 397 -27.63 29.54 2.47
CA PRO A 397 -27.50 29.96 1.08
C PRO A 397 -28.60 30.95 0.65
N GLU A 398 -28.21 32.03 -0.03
CA GLU A 398 -29.00 33.22 -0.44
C GLU A 398 -29.87 33.90 0.64
N ALA A 399 -30.94 33.24 1.07
CA ALA A 399 -31.99 33.73 1.97
C ALA A 399 -32.74 32.56 2.65
N CYS A 400 -32.08 31.41 2.78
CA CYS A 400 -32.54 30.30 3.60
C CYS A 400 -31.71 30.28 4.90
N SER A 401 -32.32 29.90 6.02
CA SER A 401 -31.67 29.93 7.33
C SER A 401 -30.73 28.75 7.61
N LEU A 402 -29.72 29.00 8.45
CA LEU A 402 -28.75 28.05 8.99
C LEU A 402 -28.55 28.28 10.50
N ILE A 403 -28.52 27.21 11.29
CA ILE A 403 -28.11 27.21 12.70
C ILE A 403 -27.04 26.13 12.87
N ASP A 404 -25.81 26.55 13.11
CA ASP A 404 -24.62 25.75 13.37
C ASP A 404 -23.86 26.34 14.59
N ALA A 405 -22.65 25.85 14.89
CA ALA A 405 -21.80 26.43 15.93
C ALA A 405 -21.35 27.88 15.64
N SER A 406 -21.27 28.30 14.37
CA SER A 406 -20.84 29.66 14.00
C SER A 406 -21.92 30.72 14.26
N VAL A 407 -23.19 30.36 14.04
CA VAL A 407 -24.39 31.18 14.31
C VAL A 407 -24.83 31.05 15.77
N ALA A 408 -24.75 29.85 16.35
CA ALA A 408 -25.21 29.53 17.70
C ALA A 408 -24.17 28.69 18.48
N PRO A 409 -23.16 29.32 19.14
CA PRO A 409 -22.02 28.62 19.79
C PRO A 409 -22.31 27.72 21.01
N TRP A 410 -23.56 27.32 21.22
CA TRP A 410 -24.00 26.34 22.22
C TRP A 410 -24.82 25.20 21.59
N ALA A 411 -25.07 25.24 20.26
CA ALA A 411 -25.55 24.09 19.49
C ALA A 411 -24.54 22.93 19.47
N THR A 412 -23.31 23.21 19.91
CA THR A 412 -22.16 22.33 20.18
C THR A 412 -22.31 21.39 21.37
N GLN A 413 -23.27 21.64 22.27
CA GLN A 413 -23.39 20.90 23.54
C GLN A 413 -24.86 20.66 23.94
N LEU A 414 -25.69 20.24 22.98
CA LEU A 414 -27.05 19.77 23.30
C LEU A 414 -26.97 18.56 24.23
N GLN A 415 -27.86 18.52 25.22
CA GLN A 415 -27.86 17.49 26.27
C GLN A 415 -28.83 16.36 25.90
N PRO A 416 -28.66 15.12 26.40
CA PRO A 416 -29.54 14.01 26.04
C PRO A 416 -31.04 14.32 26.24
N GLY A 417 -31.82 14.31 25.16
CA GLY A 417 -33.22 14.75 25.18
C GLY A 417 -33.89 14.90 23.82
N THR A 418 -35.19 15.21 23.83
CA THR A 418 -35.98 15.47 22.61
C THR A 418 -36.11 16.98 22.41
N TYR A 419 -35.49 17.50 21.35
CA TYR A 419 -35.57 18.90 20.94
C TYR A 419 -36.54 19.08 19.79
N TYR A 420 -36.86 20.34 19.45
CA TYR A 420 -37.76 20.64 18.34
C TYR A 420 -37.18 21.74 17.45
N VAL A 421 -37.34 21.57 16.15
CA VAL A 421 -37.05 22.60 15.15
C VAL A 421 -38.37 23.08 14.55
N ALA A 422 -38.57 24.39 14.53
CA ALA A 422 -39.71 25.03 13.89
C ALA A 422 -39.24 25.85 12.69
N VAL A 423 -39.88 25.66 11.54
CA VAL A 423 -39.68 26.45 10.33
C VAL A 423 -40.85 27.41 10.16
N GLU A 424 -40.57 28.67 9.87
CA GLU A 424 -41.54 29.73 9.58
C GLU A 424 -41.18 30.40 8.25
N GLU A 425 -42.10 31.16 7.64
CA GLU A 425 -41.75 32.13 6.60
C GLU A 425 -41.40 33.47 7.27
N PHE A 426 -40.27 34.06 6.86
CA PHE A 426 -39.74 35.26 7.49
C PHE A 426 -40.72 36.43 7.39
N SER A 427 -41.00 37.09 8.52
CA SER A 427 -42.05 38.13 8.67
C SER A 427 -43.50 37.68 8.43
N SER A 428 -43.76 36.44 8.02
CA SER A 428 -45.09 35.82 7.90
C SER A 428 -46.07 36.58 6.97
N ASP A 429 -45.59 37.04 5.80
CA ASP A 429 -46.37 37.78 4.80
C ASP A 429 -46.57 37.08 3.43
N ALA A 430 -45.91 35.94 3.21
CA ALA A 430 -46.11 35.05 2.06
C ALA A 430 -46.52 33.60 2.44
N THR A 431 -46.12 32.63 1.60
CA THR A 431 -46.31 31.17 1.76
C THR A 431 -45.19 30.49 1.00
N ILE A 432 -44.47 29.55 1.62
CA ILE A 432 -43.38 28.81 0.99
C ILE A 432 -43.99 27.55 0.35
N PRO A 433 -43.96 27.39 -0.98
CA PRO A 433 -44.64 26.28 -1.66
C PRO A 433 -43.89 24.93 -1.57
N GLY A 434 -42.82 24.88 -0.78
CA GLY A 434 -41.87 23.79 -0.64
C GLY A 434 -40.52 24.30 -0.16
N TYR A 435 -39.97 23.69 0.89
CA TYR A 435 -38.58 23.81 1.34
C TYR A 435 -38.05 22.41 1.72
N ASN A 436 -36.73 22.27 1.81
CA ASN A 436 -36.05 21.15 2.46
C ASN A 436 -35.47 21.63 3.81
N LEU A 437 -35.53 20.79 4.85
CA LEU A 437 -34.92 21.00 6.17
C LEU A 437 -33.98 19.82 6.46
N LEU A 438 -32.72 20.12 6.71
CA LEU A 438 -31.67 19.17 7.10
C LEU A 438 -31.41 19.28 8.61
N VAL A 439 -31.29 18.14 9.28
CA VAL A 439 -30.95 18.01 10.70
C VAL A 439 -29.77 17.06 10.82
N VAL A 440 -28.55 17.59 10.95
CA VAL A 440 -27.29 16.82 11.01
C VAL A 440 -26.66 16.95 12.40
N PHE A 441 -25.98 15.89 12.82
CA PHE A 441 -25.11 15.83 13.99
C PHE A 441 -23.66 15.89 13.50
N THR A 442 -22.80 16.65 14.17
CA THR A 442 -21.37 16.83 13.81
C THR A 442 -20.41 16.68 15.01
N ALA A 443 -20.92 16.03 16.06
CA ALA A 443 -20.24 15.43 17.21
C ALA A 443 -21.27 14.58 17.97
N LEU A 444 -20.96 13.33 18.36
CA LEU A 444 -21.89 12.47 19.12
C LEU A 444 -21.25 11.56 20.20
N CYS A 445 -20.67 12.18 21.22
CA CYS A 445 -20.24 11.67 22.51
C CYS A 445 -20.58 10.20 22.83
N GLY A 446 -19.62 9.29 22.61
CA GLY A 446 -19.74 7.85 22.88
C GLY A 446 -20.05 7.00 21.66
N ASP A 447 -19.62 7.40 20.46
CA ASP A 447 -19.83 6.70 19.19
C ASP A 447 -18.60 5.90 18.69
N GLY A 448 -17.39 6.34 19.03
CA GLY A 448 -16.10 5.77 18.62
C GLY A 448 -15.05 6.80 18.20
N VAL A 449 -15.43 8.07 17.97
CA VAL A 449 -14.60 9.12 17.37
C VAL A 449 -14.56 10.36 18.28
N VAL A 450 -13.46 11.13 18.24
CA VAL A 450 -13.37 12.43 18.94
C VAL A 450 -13.49 13.54 17.90
N GLU A 451 -14.69 14.10 17.75
CA GLU A 451 -15.00 15.10 16.72
C GLU A 451 -15.68 16.37 17.25
N GLY A 452 -15.84 17.37 16.37
CA GLY A 452 -16.45 18.67 16.65
C GLY A 452 -15.90 19.39 17.89
N ALA A 453 -16.73 19.50 18.92
CA ALA A 453 -16.44 20.21 20.17
C ALA A 453 -15.95 19.33 21.33
N GLU A 454 -15.59 18.06 21.08
CA GLU A 454 -15.34 17.07 22.12
C GLU A 454 -13.88 17.00 22.59
N ALA A 455 -13.68 16.56 23.85
CA ALA A 455 -12.36 16.37 24.44
C ALA A 455 -12.02 14.89 24.71
N CYS A 456 -13.01 14.01 24.59
CA CYS A 456 -12.93 12.55 24.72
C CYS A 456 -14.25 11.90 24.32
N ASP A 457 -14.17 10.68 23.78
CA ASP A 457 -15.30 9.85 23.35
C ASP A 457 -15.74 8.86 24.46
N GLY A 458 -16.28 9.39 25.56
CA GLY A 458 -16.70 8.54 26.67
C GLY A 458 -15.59 7.65 27.30
N GLY A 459 -15.97 6.51 27.88
CA GLY A 459 -15.03 5.59 28.55
C GLY A 459 -14.59 5.98 29.98
N GLU A 460 -13.54 5.32 30.50
CA GLU A 460 -12.87 5.79 31.74
C GLU A 460 -11.96 6.98 31.41
N GLY A 461 -12.01 8.03 32.23
CA GLY A 461 -11.32 9.30 31.97
C GLY A 461 -12.19 10.36 31.27
N CYS A 462 -13.36 10.00 30.75
CA CYS A 462 -14.31 10.95 30.16
C CYS A 462 -15.60 11.10 30.98
N SER A 463 -16.13 12.32 31.02
CA SER A 463 -17.39 12.62 31.71
C SER A 463 -18.61 12.33 30.81
N PRO A 464 -19.83 12.22 31.38
CA PRO A 464 -21.07 12.16 30.60
C PRO A 464 -21.40 13.43 29.78
N GLU A 465 -20.51 14.41 29.77
CA GLU A 465 -20.62 15.69 29.05
C GLU A 465 -19.52 15.81 27.95
N CYS A 466 -18.84 14.70 27.61
CA CYS A 466 -17.67 14.56 26.73
C CYS A 466 -16.51 15.56 26.92
N ALA A 467 -16.45 16.13 28.12
CA ALA A 467 -15.24 16.72 28.70
C ALA A 467 -14.44 15.66 29.48
N ARG A 468 -13.11 15.74 29.45
CA ARG A 468 -12.23 14.88 30.28
C ARG A 468 -12.50 15.07 31.77
N ILE A 469 -12.38 13.98 32.54
CA ILE A 469 -12.50 13.99 34.00
C ILE A 469 -11.24 14.58 34.59
N GLN A 470 -11.40 15.73 35.25
CA GLN A 470 -10.35 16.52 35.92
C GLN A 470 -9.92 15.86 37.23
N VAL A 471 -8.61 15.66 37.44
CA VAL A 471 -8.03 14.90 38.58
C VAL A 471 -6.84 15.61 39.24
N CYS A 472 -6.91 16.94 39.31
CA CYS A 472 -6.05 17.85 40.08
C CYS A 472 -5.09 17.20 41.10
N GLY A 473 -3.80 17.26 40.77
CA GLY A 473 -2.65 16.70 41.46
C GLY A 473 -2.08 15.43 40.84
N ASP A 474 -2.25 15.21 39.53
CA ASP A 474 -1.63 14.09 38.79
C ASP A 474 -0.46 14.50 37.87
N GLY A 475 -0.32 15.79 37.57
CA GLY A 475 0.75 16.38 36.75
C GLY A 475 0.33 16.79 35.33
N VAL A 476 -0.93 16.59 34.96
CA VAL A 476 -1.50 16.95 33.64
C VAL A 476 -2.57 18.01 33.81
N VAL A 477 -2.63 19.00 32.90
CA VAL A 477 -3.66 20.06 32.94
C VAL A 477 -4.79 19.69 31.96
N ASP A 478 -5.85 19.05 32.45
CA ASP A 478 -6.91 18.50 31.60
C ASP A 478 -8.24 19.30 31.70
N GLY A 479 -9.00 19.33 30.60
CA GLY A 479 -10.35 19.92 30.55
C GLY A 479 -10.45 21.40 30.95
N ALA A 480 -10.94 21.67 32.17
CA ALA A 480 -11.18 23.02 32.71
C ALA A 480 -10.23 23.41 33.85
N GLU A 481 -9.21 22.58 34.12
CA GLU A 481 -8.14 22.90 35.06
C GLU A 481 -7.31 24.08 34.54
N THR A 482 -6.93 25.01 35.42
CA THR A 482 -6.15 26.20 35.02
C THR A 482 -4.64 26.04 35.21
N CYS A 483 -4.25 24.97 35.89
CA CYS A 483 -2.92 24.50 36.23
C CYS A 483 -3.05 23.09 36.82
N ASP A 484 -1.93 22.37 36.95
CA ASP A 484 -1.79 21.18 37.79
C ASP A 484 -0.31 21.06 38.14
N ASP A 485 0.08 21.19 39.41
CA ASP A 485 1.49 21.14 39.83
C ASP A 485 1.98 19.75 40.28
N GLY A 486 1.18 18.70 40.07
CA GLY A 486 1.52 17.31 40.36
C GLY A 486 1.32 16.90 41.83
N ASP A 487 0.72 17.76 42.67
CA ASP A 487 0.15 17.35 43.97
C ASP A 487 -1.09 18.18 44.38
N THR A 488 -1.44 18.19 45.67
CA THR A 488 -2.64 18.85 46.22
C THR A 488 -2.35 19.62 47.51
N GLU A 489 -1.15 20.21 47.62
CA GLU A 489 -0.89 21.32 48.55
C GLU A 489 -1.57 22.61 48.02
N SER A 490 -1.13 23.80 48.43
CA SER A 490 -1.86 25.05 48.17
C SER A 490 -0.96 26.25 48.48
N GLY A 491 -0.68 27.04 47.45
CA GLY A 491 0.21 28.21 47.50
C GLY A 491 1.56 27.98 46.84
N ASP A 492 1.59 27.08 45.85
CA ASP A 492 2.79 26.56 45.19
C ASP A 492 2.88 27.09 43.75
N GLY A 493 1.84 26.79 42.96
CA GLY A 493 1.45 27.49 41.73
C GLY A 493 -0.03 27.27 41.42
N CYS A 494 -0.51 26.06 41.72
CA CYS A 494 -1.90 25.66 41.67
C CYS A 494 -2.53 25.55 43.09
N SER A 495 -3.78 25.08 43.12
CA SER A 495 -4.53 24.74 44.33
C SER A 495 -5.03 23.31 44.25
N ALA A 496 -5.36 22.72 45.39
CA ALA A 496 -6.18 21.50 45.49
C ALA A 496 -7.65 21.64 44.96
N ALA A 497 -7.90 22.58 44.07
CA ALA A 497 -9.13 22.78 43.30
C ALA A 497 -8.86 23.18 41.83
N CYS A 498 -7.59 23.14 41.40
CA CYS A 498 -7.06 23.53 40.10
C CYS A 498 -7.46 24.94 39.59
N GLU A 499 -7.75 25.82 40.54
CA GLU A 499 -7.67 27.28 40.39
C GLU A 499 -6.22 27.74 40.62
N LEU A 500 -5.64 28.48 39.68
CA LEU A 500 -4.29 29.03 39.72
C LEU A 500 -4.11 30.00 40.91
N GLU A 501 -3.18 29.74 41.83
CA GLU A 501 -3.09 30.42 43.15
C GLU A 501 -2.42 31.81 43.11
N GLY A 502 -2.96 32.66 42.23
CA GLY A 502 -2.55 34.05 42.09
C GLY A 502 -1.32 34.21 41.21
N THR A 503 -0.59 35.31 41.41
CA THR A 503 0.68 35.55 40.70
C THR A 503 1.80 35.70 41.70
N LEU A 504 2.94 35.08 41.40
CA LEU A 504 4.15 35.16 42.18
C LEU A 504 4.86 36.49 41.86
N PRO A 505 4.92 37.46 42.80
CA PRO A 505 5.56 38.74 42.52
C PRO A 505 7.09 38.59 42.49
N GLU A 506 7.74 39.37 41.63
CA GLU A 506 9.20 39.54 41.59
C GLU A 506 9.82 39.84 42.97
N ILE A 507 11.04 39.34 43.22
CA ILE A 507 11.73 39.50 44.51
C ILE A 507 13.02 40.31 44.32
N GLU A 508 12.87 41.63 44.29
CA GLU A 508 14.01 42.52 44.08
C GLU A 508 15.08 42.52 45.19
N PRO A 509 16.38 42.55 44.83
CA PRO A 509 16.93 42.70 43.47
C PRO A 509 17.08 41.37 42.72
N ASN A 510 16.51 41.25 41.52
CA ASN A 510 16.56 40.04 40.69
C ASN A 510 17.64 40.07 39.57
N ASP A 511 18.32 41.23 39.38
CA ASP A 511 19.31 41.66 38.35
C ASP A 511 20.26 40.62 37.69
N ALA A 512 20.42 39.42 38.25
CA ALA A 512 21.46 38.47 37.88
C ALA A 512 21.04 36.99 38.13
N PRO A 513 21.65 36.01 37.43
CA PRO A 513 21.35 34.58 37.62
C PRO A 513 21.45 34.06 39.07
N ASP A 514 22.39 34.58 39.88
CA ASP A 514 22.53 34.18 41.30
C ASP A 514 21.58 34.94 42.24
N GLN A 515 20.69 35.76 41.68
CA GLN A 515 19.68 36.57 42.35
C GLN A 515 18.24 36.28 41.88
N ALA A 516 18.05 35.35 40.93
CA ALA A 516 16.77 35.09 40.28
C ALA A 516 15.60 34.87 41.26
N THR A 517 14.42 35.39 40.89
CA THR A 517 13.17 35.18 41.61
C THR A 517 12.84 33.68 41.62
N ALA A 518 13.03 33.05 42.78
CA ALA A 518 12.87 31.62 42.97
C ALA A 518 11.84 31.33 44.08
N GLY A 519 10.81 30.55 43.75
CA GLY A 519 9.80 30.12 44.71
C GLY A 519 8.68 29.28 44.11
N GLN A 520 8.66 28.00 44.45
CA GLN A 520 7.57 27.01 44.33
C GLN A 520 6.95 26.71 42.95
N ALA A 521 7.16 27.57 41.95
CA ALA A 521 6.76 27.35 40.56
C ALA A 521 7.42 26.11 39.94
N THR A 522 6.76 24.97 40.04
CA THR A 522 6.87 23.92 39.02
C THR A 522 6.39 24.47 37.69
N ALA A 523 6.92 23.92 36.61
CA ALA A 523 6.71 24.44 35.27
C ALA A 523 5.29 24.22 34.70
N ALA A 524 4.33 23.68 35.46
CA ALA A 524 3.02 23.23 34.98
C ALA A 524 1.86 24.24 35.22
N GLY A 525 2.11 25.53 34.92
CA GLY A 525 1.08 26.59 34.94
C GLY A 525 1.44 27.85 35.74
N ALA A 526 2.68 28.00 36.20
CA ALA A 526 3.09 29.14 37.02
C ALA A 526 2.91 30.51 36.31
N LEU A 527 2.41 31.51 37.05
CA LEU A 527 2.36 32.92 36.63
C LEU A 527 3.18 33.80 37.59
N PHE A 528 4.18 34.50 37.05
CA PHE A 528 4.92 35.56 37.75
C PHE A 528 4.37 36.95 37.36
N THR A 529 4.46 37.94 38.26
CA THR A 529 4.24 39.37 37.92
C THR A 529 5.43 40.23 38.33
N ALA A 530 5.87 41.09 37.39
CA ALA A 530 7.16 41.76 37.45
C ALA A 530 7.16 43.14 36.75
N SER A 531 8.22 43.96 36.86
CA SER A 531 8.27 45.33 36.33
C SER A 531 9.68 45.92 36.11
N ILE A 532 10.14 45.98 34.84
CA ILE A 532 11.44 46.55 34.43
C ILE A 532 11.52 48.06 34.72
N ASN A 533 12.13 48.43 35.84
CA ASN A 533 12.09 49.76 36.47
C ASN A 533 13.23 50.01 37.49
N PRO A 534 14.44 50.38 37.03
CA PRO A 534 14.59 51.45 36.05
C PRO A 534 14.85 50.96 34.61
N PRO A 535 14.81 51.86 33.61
CA PRO A 535 15.21 51.54 32.25
C PRO A 535 16.56 50.83 32.12
N GLY A 536 16.54 49.61 31.59
CA GLY A 536 17.70 48.72 31.48
C GLY A 536 17.97 47.85 32.72
N GLU A 537 16.96 47.64 33.56
CA GLU A 537 16.86 46.49 34.49
C GLU A 537 16.61 45.20 33.70
N ILE A 538 16.95 44.04 34.28
CA ILE A 538 16.94 42.73 33.63
C ILE A 538 16.45 41.72 34.66
N ASP A 539 15.28 41.15 34.44
CA ASP A 539 14.67 40.23 35.38
C ASP A 539 15.13 38.80 35.14
N TYR A 540 15.37 38.06 36.22
CA TYR A 540 15.61 36.61 36.17
C TYR A 540 14.60 35.87 37.06
N PHE A 541 14.00 34.82 36.53
CA PHE A 541 13.11 33.89 37.22
C PHE A 541 13.70 32.49 37.20
N ALA A 542 13.41 31.70 38.23
CA ALA A 542 13.81 30.30 38.32
C ALA A 542 12.57 29.40 38.26
N VAL A 543 12.49 28.56 37.24
CA VAL A 543 11.38 27.65 36.93
C VAL A 543 11.86 26.21 37.14
N GLU A 544 11.12 25.40 37.91
CA GLU A 544 11.49 24.00 38.18
C GLU A 544 10.75 23.05 37.23
N VAL A 545 11.49 22.36 36.37
CA VAL A 545 10.96 21.36 35.44
C VAL A 545 11.25 19.97 36.03
N PRO A 546 10.24 19.23 36.53
CA PRO A 546 10.45 18.06 37.41
C PRO A 546 10.71 16.75 36.66
N ARG A 547 10.39 16.70 35.36
CA ARG A 547 10.59 15.61 34.41
C ARG A 547 11.17 16.21 33.11
N VAL A 548 11.43 15.40 32.10
CA VAL A 548 11.61 15.93 30.75
C VAL A 548 10.25 16.17 30.12
N ALA A 549 10.14 17.31 29.44
CA ALA A 549 8.93 17.80 28.79
C ALA A 549 9.30 18.94 27.82
N ASP A 550 8.36 19.33 26.96
CA ASP A 550 8.42 20.65 26.32
C ASP A 550 7.97 21.74 27.29
N LEU A 551 8.59 22.92 27.21
CA LEU A 551 8.30 24.09 28.04
C LEU A 551 7.85 25.27 27.16
N ASP A 552 6.62 25.75 27.41
CA ASP A 552 6.04 26.97 26.81
C ASP A 552 6.08 28.12 27.81
N LEU A 553 6.88 29.13 27.48
CA LEU A 553 7.04 30.40 28.20
C LEU A 553 6.43 31.53 27.38
N GLU A 554 5.68 32.44 28.01
CA GLU A 554 5.10 33.59 27.31
C GLU A 554 4.97 34.83 28.24
N THR A 555 5.34 36.02 27.75
CA THR A 555 5.06 37.29 28.45
C THR A 555 3.71 37.89 28.07
N PHE A 556 3.15 38.70 28.97
CA PHE A 556 1.88 39.40 28.78
C PHE A 556 1.86 40.73 29.55
N ASP A 557 0.85 41.57 29.34
CA ASP A 557 0.63 42.74 30.19
C ASP A 557 -0.01 42.39 31.56
N THR A 558 -0.16 43.40 32.42
CA THR A 558 -0.73 43.27 33.78
C THR A 558 -2.19 42.79 33.87
N SER A 559 -2.88 42.59 32.73
CA SER A 559 -4.23 42.03 32.65
C SER A 559 -4.26 40.50 32.53
N GLY A 560 -3.12 39.85 32.30
CA GLY A 560 -2.96 38.40 32.34
C GLY A 560 -2.80 37.75 30.95
N PRO A 561 -2.86 36.40 30.86
CA PRO A 561 -2.37 35.61 29.73
C PRO A 561 -3.27 35.60 28.47
N ARG A 562 -3.81 36.77 28.10
CA ARG A 562 -4.66 37.03 26.91
C ARG A 562 -4.59 38.52 26.48
N SER A 563 -3.45 39.19 26.71
CA SER A 563 -3.19 40.53 26.16
C SER A 563 -1.72 40.95 26.31
N CYS A 564 -1.13 41.53 25.27
CA CYS A 564 0.18 42.18 25.31
C CYS A 564 0.08 43.69 25.00
N ARG A 565 -0.67 44.43 25.83
CA ARG A 565 -0.89 45.85 25.61
C ARG A 565 0.17 46.72 26.27
N ASP A 566 0.88 47.50 25.45
CA ASP A 566 1.92 48.45 25.90
C ASP A 566 3.12 47.76 26.62
N VAL A 567 3.41 46.50 26.25
CA VAL A 567 4.60 45.69 26.63
C VAL A 567 5.39 45.34 25.35
N ASP A 568 6.72 45.21 25.47
CA ASP A 568 7.68 45.08 24.35
C ASP A 568 8.97 44.41 24.91
N THR A 569 8.96 43.08 25.04
CA THR A 569 9.98 42.31 25.78
C THR A 569 11.00 41.62 24.88
N VAL A 570 12.13 41.24 25.47
CA VAL A 570 13.00 40.16 24.97
C VAL A 570 13.11 39.11 26.04
N MET A 571 12.81 37.85 25.70
CA MET A 571 12.97 36.71 26.58
C MET A 571 14.15 35.84 26.14
N GLN A 572 14.92 35.35 27.12
CA GLN A 572 15.88 34.27 26.93
C GLN A 572 15.59 33.15 27.91
N LEU A 573 15.51 31.91 27.42
CA LEU A 573 15.56 30.72 28.26
C LEU A 573 17.01 30.27 28.40
N LEU A 574 17.45 30.04 29.64
CA LEU A 574 18.80 29.57 29.96
C LEU A 574 18.77 28.25 30.74
N SER A 575 19.74 27.38 30.44
CA SER A 575 19.99 26.13 31.16
C SER A 575 20.41 26.38 32.63
N PRO A 576 20.40 25.35 33.50
CA PRO A 576 20.89 25.46 34.88
C PRO A 576 22.36 25.94 35.00
N GLU A 577 23.16 25.80 33.94
CA GLU A 577 24.54 26.29 33.84
C GLU A 577 24.65 27.75 33.37
N GLY A 578 23.53 28.37 32.96
CA GLY A 578 23.47 29.72 32.42
C GLY A 578 23.83 29.83 30.93
N ALA A 579 23.62 28.77 30.15
CA ALA A 579 23.74 28.82 28.69
C ALA A 579 22.38 29.15 28.06
N VAL A 580 22.31 30.14 27.16
CA VAL A 580 21.07 30.45 26.42
C VAL A 580 20.71 29.27 25.52
N MET A 581 19.48 28.77 25.66
CA MET A 581 18.90 27.68 24.87
C MET A 581 17.98 28.21 23.77
N ALA A 582 17.17 29.21 24.10
CA ALA A 582 16.27 29.90 23.17
C ALA A 582 16.19 31.39 23.53
N GLU A 583 15.87 32.21 22.53
CA GLU A 583 15.73 33.66 22.60
C GLU A 583 14.60 34.07 21.65
N ASP A 584 13.69 34.93 22.11
CA ASP A 584 12.56 35.44 21.34
C ASP A 584 12.23 36.87 21.78
N ASP A 585 11.76 37.70 20.84
CA ASP A 585 11.27 39.07 21.09
C ASP A 585 9.78 39.25 20.75
N ASP A 586 9.31 38.84 19.56
CA ASP A 586 7.93 39.07 19.08
C ASP A 586 7.08 37.82 18.71
N GLY A 587 7.44 36.62 19.21
CA GLY A 587 6.76 35.35 18.90
C GLY A 587 5.44 35.05 19.65
N GLY A 588 5.03 35.90 20.59
CA GLY A 588 3.78 35.78 21.37
C GLY A 588 2.62 36.63 20.84
N GLU A 589 1.67 36.98 21.72
CA GLU A 589 0.59 37.91 21.37
C GLU A 589 1.12 39.36 21.15
N ASP A 590 0.71 40.01 20.04
CA ASP A 590 1.05 41.39 19.61
C ASP A 590 2.56 41.75 19.51
N ALA A 591 3.26 41.86 20.64
CA ALA A 591 4.67 42.26 20.77
C ALA A 591 5.31 41.69 22.07
N CYS A 592 4.75 40.60 22.58
CA CYS A 592 5.31 39.85 23.70
C CYS A 592 6.09 38.66 23.17
N SER A 593 6.99 38.16 24.01
CA SER A 593 7.93 37.11 23.65
C SER A 593 7.37 35.74 24.06
N ARG A 594 7.53 34.74 23.20
CA ARG A 594 7.10 33.35 23.45
C ARG A 594 8.19 32.37 23.06
N ILE A 595 8.55 31.48 23.98
CA ILE A 595 9.53 30.41 23.77
C ILE A 595 8.83 29.07 23.98
N GLN A 596 8.85 28.21 22.96
CA GLN A 596 8.60 26.78 23.10
C GLN A 596 9.94 26.04 22.97
N ALA A 597 10.31 25.23 23.96
CA ALA A 597 11.61 24.57 23.97
C ALA A 597 11.58 23.22 24.73
N ALA A 598 12.15 22.19 24.10
CA ALA A 598 12.39 20.90 24.73
C ALA A 598 13.35 21.03 25.92
N ILE A 599 12.99 20.43 27.05
CA ILE A 599 13.78 20.42 28.28
C ILE A 599 14.36 19.01 28.50
N PRO A 600 15.59 18.70 28.03
CA PRO A 600 16.14 17.34 27.99
C PRO A 600 16.68 16.81 29.33
N ALA A 601 16.47 17.54 30.44
CA ALA A 601 16.80 17.05 31.78
C ALA A 601 15.93 17.74 32.85
N PRO A 602 15.52 17.04 33.93
CA PRO A 602 14.88 17.68 35.07
C PRO A 602 15.82 18.68 35.76
N GLY A 603 15.34 19.86 36.10
CA GLY A 603 16.17 20.90 36.73
C GLY A 603 15.52 22.26 36.90
N THR A 604 16.27 23.19 37.48
CA THR A 604 15.86 24.60 37.61
C THR A 604 16.43 25.41 36.45
N TYR A 605 15.55 25.77 35.52
CA TYR A 605 15.88 26.59 34.37
C TYR A 605 15.69 28.08 34.70
N LEU A 606 16.46 28.95 34.03
CA LEU A 606 16.41 30.39 34.28
C LEU A 606 15.76 31.11 33.09
N VAL A 607 14.68 31.84 33.34
CA VAL A 607 14.07 32.73 32.35
C VAL A 607 14.58 34.14 32.61
N ARG A 608 15.18 34.75 31.59
CA ARG A 608 15.65 36.14 31.61
C ARG A 608 14.72 37.00 30.77
N VAL A 609 14.30 38.15 31.29
CA VAL A 609 13.42 39.10 30.58
C VAL A 609 14.02 40.51 30.62
N GLU A 610 14.00 41.23 29.49
CA GLU A 610 14.32 42.66 29.41
C GLU A 610 13.39 43.40 28.42
N ASP A 611 13.56 44.73 28.28
CA ASP A 611 12.80 45.60 27.37
C ASP A 611 13.60 45.83 26.07
N TYR A 612 13.01 45.51 24.91
CA TYR A 612 13.64 45.58 23.59
C TYR A 612 14.19 46.98 23.24
N GLY A 613 13.49 48.02 23.67
CA GLY A 613 13.82 49.42 23.42
C GLY A 613 14.74 50.07 24.47
N SER A 614 15.11 49.38 25.55
CA SER A 614 15.65 49.96 26.80
C SER A 614 14.72 51.03 27.43
N GLY A 615 13.42 50.79 27.35
CA GLY A 615 12.31 51.59 27.87
C GLY A 615 12.01 51.38 29.36
N TYR A 616 10.74 51.30 29.72
CA TYR A 616 10.24 51.15 31.09
C TYR A 616 8.89 50.43 31.02
N ILE A 617 8.86 49.20 31.50
CA ILE A 617 7.65 48.38 31.53
C ILE A 617 7.04 48.51 32.94
N PRO A 618 5.89 49.19 33.09
CA PRO A 618 5.31 49.49 34.41
C PRO A 618 4.76 48.26 35.13
N GLY A 619 4.63 47.15 34.41
CA GLY A 619 4.33 45.82 34.90
C GLY A 619 4.08 44.87 33.73
N TYR A 620 4.44 43.61 33.89
CA TYR A 620 4.16 42.51 32.96
C TYR A 620 3.89 41.21 33.74
N THR A 621 3.39 40.20 33.03
CA THR A 621 3.16 38.84 33.53
C THR A 621 4.05 37.88 32.74
N LEU A 622 4.59 36.83 33.37
CA LEU A 622 5.29 35.73 32.70
C LEU A 622 4.59 34.41 33.03
N ARG A 623 4.24 33.61 32.03
CA ARG A 623 3.73 32.24 32.17
C ARG A 623 4.83 31.22 31.93
N ALA A 624 4.78 30.09 32.65
CA ALA A 624 5.45 28.84 32.30
C ALA A 624 4.44 27.68 32.39
N ARG A 625 4.29 26.90 31.31
CA ARG A 625 3.55 25.63 31.28
C ARG A 625 4.39 24.53 30.59
N THR A 626 4.26 23.29 31.02
CA THR A 626 4.82 22.11 30.34
C THR A 626 3.79 21.42 29.46
N THR A 627 4.26 20.72 28.43
CA THR A 627 3.48 19.92 27.47
C THR A 627 4.31 18.68 27.08
N ALA A 628 3.66 17.54 26.78
CA ALA A 628 4.30 16.22 26.56
C ALA A 628 5.23 15.80 27.71
N VAL A 629 4.73 15.06 28.72
CA VAL A 629 5.38 14.93 30.03
C VAL A 629 5.84 13.52 30.35
N CYS A 630 7.04 13.20 29.87
CA CYS A 630 7.78 11.95 30.03
C CYS A 630 7.33 11.02 31.17
N GLY A 631 6.53 10.00 30.85
CA GLY A 631 5.97 9.03 31.79
C GLY A 631 4.61 9.46 32.37
N ASP A 632 3.69 9.90 31.51
CA ASP A 632 2.31 10.29 31.84
C ASP A 632 1.23 9.32 31.31
N GLY A 633 1.58 8.43 30.37
CA GLY A 633 0.66 7.48 29.72
C GLY A 633 0.59 7.60 28.19
N ARG A 634 1.27 8.58 27.58
CA ARG A 634 1.23 8.88 26.14
C ARG A 634 2.63 9.07 25.56
N VAL A 635 2.72 8.99 24.23
CA VAL A 635 3.92 9.37 23.48
C VAL A 635 3.52 10.56 22.62
N GLU A 636 3.90 11.77 23.04
CA GLU A 636 3.50 13.01 22.37
C GLU A 636 4.66 14.03 22.27
N GLY A 637 4.47 15.08 21.48
CA GLY A 637 5.49 16.13 21.26
C GLY A 637 6.78 15.61 20.60
N LEU A 638 7.83 15.45 21.40
CA LEU A 638 9.18 15.01 20.99
C LEU A 638 9.60 13.68 21.67
N GLU A 639 8.65 12.94 22.23
CA GLU A 639 8.90 11.68 22.92
C GLU A 639 9.00 10.50 21.94
N GLU A 640 9.94 9.59 22.20
CA GLU A 640 10.08 8.31 21.51
C GLU A 640 9.45 7.16 22.32
N CYS A 641 9.22 7.39 23.63
CA CYS A 641 8.68 6.42 24.58
C CYS A 641 8.17 7.10 25.87
N ASP A 642 7.25 6.44 26.58
CA ASP A 642 6.55 6.95 27.78
C ASP A 642 7.12 6.37 29.10
N GLY A 643 8.43 6.50 29.29
CA GLY A 643 9.11 5.89 30.45
C GLY A 643 9.12 4.35 30.45
N GLY A 644 9.51 3.77 31.59
CA GLY A 644 9.78 2.33 31.73
C GLY A 644 11.28 1.98 31.73
N PRO A 645 11.65 0.68 31.66
CA PRO A 645 13.05 0.25 31.83
C PRO A 645 13.98 0.60 30.67
N ALA A 646 13.45 0.65 29.45
CA ALA A 646 14.16 0.95 28.20
C ALA A 646 13.86 2.38 27.69
N CYS A 647 13.37 3.26 28.55
CA CYS A 647 13.03 4.63 28.18
C CYS A 647 13.68 5.63 29.14
N GLY A 648 14.26 6.68 28.57
CA GLY A 648 15.23 7.52 29.24
C GLY A 648 14.61 8.44 30.29
N PRO A 649 15.45 9.01 31.17
CA PRO A 649 15.06 10.20 31.93
C PRO A 649 14.78 11.42 31.01
N ALA A 650 14.92 11.26 29.68
CA ALA A 650 14.61 12.23 28.64
C ALA A 650 13.55 11.76 27.62
N CYS A 651 12.85 10.64 27.87
CA CYS A 651 11.85 10.01 27.00
C CYS A 651 12.21 9.82 25.51
N GLN A 652 13.50 9.85 25.22
CA GLN A 652 14.12 9.06 24.16
C GLN A 652 14.27 7.62 24.66
N ARG A 653 14.35 6.63 23.76
CA ARG A 653 14.70 5.26 24.18
C ARG A 653 16.05 5.27 24.91
N ILE A 654 16.21 4.44 25.94
CA ILE A 654 17.56 4.20 26.47
C ILE A 654 18.19 3.19 25.53
N PRO A 655 19.34 3.50 24.93
CA PRO A 655 20.18 2.49 24.32
C PRO A 655 20.79 1.67 25.47
N VAL A 656 20.31 0.42 25.65
CA VAL A 656 20.68 -0.45 26.78
C VAL A 656 21.60 -1.57 26.30
N CYS A 657 22.82 -1.17 25.98
CA CYS A 657 23.93 -2.06 25.73
C CYS A 657 23.88 -3.39 26.51
N GLY A 658 23.83 -4.46 25.75
CA GLY A 658 23.64 -5.84 26.17
C GLY A 658 22.20 -6.35 26.19
N ASP A 659 21.27 -5.73 25.45
CA ASP A 659 19.88 -6.21 25.34
C ASP A 659 19.52 -6.88 24.01
N GLY A 660 20.37 -6.76 22.99
CA GLY A 660 20.22 -7.38 21.67
C GLY A 660 19.71 -6.45 20.56
N LEU A 661 19.37 -5.20 20.87
CA LEU A 661 18.96 -4.17 19.90
C LEU A 661 20.09 -3.17 19.66
N ILE A 662 20.04 -2.42 18.55
CA ILE A 662 20.98 -1.32 18.27
C ILE A 662 20.17 -0.03 18.17
N ASP A 663 20.07 0.71 19.27
CA ASP A 663 19.39 2.02 19.34
C ASP A 663 20.41 3.17 19.25
N ASP A 664 20.08 4.24 18.53
CA ASP A 664 20.97 5.38 18.30
C ASP A 664 21.27 6.09 19.66
N PRO A 665 22.54 6.24 20.12
CA PRO A 665 23.78 6.30 19.35
C PRO A 665 24.75 5.13 19.63
N GLU A 666 24.23 3.92 19.83
CA GLU A 666 25.02 2.70 19.91
C GLU A 666 25.53 2.30 18.52
N VAL A 667 26.72 1.70 18.47
CA VAL A 667 27.37 1.31 17.20
C VAL A 667 27.61 -0.20 17.11
N CYS A 668 27.11 -0.92 18.11
CA CYS A 668 27.01 -2.37 18.23
C CYS A 668 26.10 -2.69 19.42
N ASP A 669 25.60 -3.92 19.46
CA ASP A 669 25.16 -4.64 20.65
C ASP A 669 25.48 -6.12 20.41
N ASP A 670 25.86 -6.86 21.46
CA ASP A 670 26.17 -8.31 21.39
C ASP A 670 25.38 -9.15 22.41
N GLY A 671 24.27 -8.62 22.91
CA GLY A 671 23.37 -9.25 23.87
C GLY A 671 23.96 -9.42 25.27
N ASN A 672 25.09 -8.76 25.58
CA ASN A 672 25.69 -8.79 26.90
C ASN A 672 26.56 -7.55 27.24
N THR A 673 27.18 -7.54 28.43
CA THR A 673 28.00 -6.40 28.91
C THR A 673 29.35 -6.85 29.49
N ASP A 674 29.95 -7.92 28.97
CA ASP A 674 31.34 -8.26 29.28
C ASP A 674 32.31 -7.31 28.53
N GLY A 675 33.20 -7.80 27.66
CA GLY A 675 34.24 -6.96 27.04
C GLY A 675 35.45 -7.79 26.61
N GLY A 676 35.77 -7.68 25.32
CA GLY A 676 36.67 -8.51 24.54
C GLY A 676 35.96 -9.38 23.51
N ASP A 677 34.63 -9.25 23.36
CA ASP A 677 33.76 -10.11 22.56
C ASP A 677 33.14 -9.42 21.32
N GLY A 678 32.79 -8.13 21.39
CA GLY A 678 32.36 -7.34 20.22
C GLY A 678 32.13 -5.86 20.53
N CYS A 679 31.39 -5.60 21.60
CA CYS A 679 30.99 -4.27 22.08
C CYS A 679 31.53 -4.00 23.50
N ASP A 680 31.87 -2.73 23.85
CA ASP A 680 32.14 -2.39 25.26
C ASP A 680 30.83 -2.23 26.03
N ALA A 681 30.87 -2.42 27.35
CA ALA A 681 29.78 -2.10 28.28
C ALA A 681 29.45 -0.57 28.39
N ALA A 682 29.63 0.17 27.29
CA ALA A 682 29.19 1.53 27.04
C ALA A 682 28.87 1.75 25.53
N CYS A 683 28.46 0.65 24.87
CA CYS A 683 28.12 0.41 23.46
C CYS A 683 28.92 1.17 22.40
N ARG A 684 30.23 1.18 22.60
CA ARG A 684 31.19 1.41 21.53
C ARG A 684 31.77 0.09 21.08
N LEU A 685 31.89 -0.01 19.77
CA LEU A 685 32.74 -0.96 19.09
C LEU A 685 34.11 -1.04 19.77
N GLU A 686 34.49 -2.23 20.27
CA GLU A 686 35.73 -2.41 21.04
C GLU A 686 36.98 -2.42 20.16
N GLY A 687 37.26 -1.26 19.56
CA GLY A 687 38.42 -1.04 18.71
C GLY A 687 38.55 -2.06 17.60
N ALA A 688 37.41 -2.47 17.02
CA ALA A 688 37.21 -3.44 15.93
C ALA A 688 38.35 -4.46 15.83
N THR A 689 38.22 -5.60 16.52
CA THR A 689 39.34 -6.47 16.93
C THR A 689 40.33 -6.67 15.80
N ALA A 690 41.56 -6.18 15.98
CA ALA A 690 42.59 -6.28 14.96
C ALA A 690 42.92 -7.74 14.66
N GLU A 691 43.05 -8.05 13.37
CA GLU A 691 43.44 -9.38 12.87
C GLU A 691 44.68 -9.96 13.57
N VAL A 692 44.74 -11.29 13.64
CA VAL A 692 45.85 -12.00 14.30
C VAL A 692 46.64 -12.77 13.25
N GLU A 693 47.78 -12.21 12.84
CA GLU A 693 48.61 -12.84 11.81
C GLU A 693 49.47 -14.02 12.31
N PRO A 694 49.49 -15.17 11.61
CA PRO A 694 48.82 -15.46 10.33
C PRO A 694 47.34 -15.83 10.48
N ASN A 695 46.51 -15.46 9.50
CA ASN A 695 45.09 -15.81 9.43
C ASN A 695 44.70 -16.68 8.21
N SER A 696 45.58 -16.83 7.20
CA SER A 696 45.19 -17.11 5.81
C SER A 696 44.72 -18.55 5.50
N THR A 697 44.51 -19.39 6.52
CA THR A 697 43.89 -20.71 6.37
C THR A 697 42.93 -21.01 7.53
N PRO A 698 41.93 -21.89 7.35
CA PRO A 698 40.96 -22.22 8.41
C PRO A 698 41.60 -22.72 9.70
N ALA A 699 42.75 -23.39 9.61
CA ALA A 699 43.50 -23.91 10.76
C ALA A 699 44.28 -22.83 11.53
N GLU A 700 44.56 -21.69 10.89
CA GLU A 700 45.17 -20.52 11.51
C GLU A 700 44.07 -19.65 12.14
N ALA A 701 42.95 -19.43 11.42
CA ALA A 701 41.72 -18.85 11.98
C ALA A 701 41.23 -19.57 13.27
N ASP A 702 41.24 -20.90 13.28
CA ASP A 702 40.93 -21.73 14.46
C ASP A 702 41.90 -21.52 15.65
N GLU A 703 43.18 -21.20 15.41
CA GLU A 703 44.19 -20.94 16.47
C GLU A 703 44.12 -19.49 16.97
N ASN A 704 43.69 -18.56 16.12
CA ASN A 704 43.44 -17.15 16.46
C ASN A 704 42.18 -16.98 17.32
N GLY A 705 41.14 -17.77 17.05
CA GLY A 705 39.87 -17.76 17.79
C GLY A 705 38.68 -17.46 16.88
N ALA A 706 37.49 -17.89 17.32
CA ALA A 706 36.26 -17.56 16.61
C ALA A 706 35.78 -16.15 17.01
N VAL A 707 35.52 -15.33 16.01
CA VAL A 707 34.79 -14.06 16.09
C VAL A 707 33.36 -14.35 16.53
N ALA A 708 32.79 -13.47 17.37
CA ALA A 708 31.39 -13.54 17.78
C ALA A 708 30.49 -12.84 16.74
N PRO A 709 29.22 -13.27 16.58
CA PRO A 709 28.21 -12.40 15.99
C PRO A 709 28.06 -11.11 16.83
N GLY A 710 27.81 -9.98 16.18
CA GLY A 710 27.83 -8.63 16.78
C GLY A 710 29.18 -7.91 16.65
N ALA A 711 30.28 -8.64 16.39
CA ALA A 711 31.63 -8.06 16.37
C ALA A 711 31.98 -7.30 15.07
N LEU A 712 32.80 -6.26 15.22
CA LEU A 712 33.63 -5.72 14.13
C LEU A 712 35.08 -6.18 14.24
N VAL A 713 35.71 -6.41 13.09
CA VAL A 713 37.10 -6.89 12.96
C VAL A 713 37.87 -5.96 12.02
N SER A 714 38.99 -5.38 12.47
CA SER A 714 39.87 -4.57 11.60
C SER A 714 40.90 -5.45 10.90
N GLY A 715 40.94 -5.41 9.57
CA GLY A 715 41.90 -6.16 8.77
C GLY A 715 42.72 -5.32 7.78
N ALA A 716 43.82 -5.88 7.28
CA ALA A 716 44.77 -5.21 6.41
C ALA A 716 45.52 -6.17 5.47
N ILE A 717 45.22 -6.03 4.18
CA ILE A 717 45.64 -6.96 3.11
C ILE A 717 47.07 -6.62 2.68
N GLU A 718 48.06 -6.97 3.51
CA GLU A 718 49.47 -6.61 3.35
C GLU A 718 50.42 -7.78 3.74
N PRO A 719 51.00 -8.52 2.78
CA PRO A 719 51.37 -8.05 1.43
C PRO A 719 50.39 -8.37 0.28
N GLU A 720 50.73 -7.88 -0.91
CA GLU A 720 50.09 -8.21 -2.20
C GLU A 720 49.81 -9.72 -2.36
N GLY A 721 48.53 -10.08 -2.43
CA GLY A 721 48.05 -11.47 -2.49
C GLY A 721 47.66 -12.09 -1.13
N ASP A 722 47.51 -11.29 -0.07
CA ASP A 722 46.93 -11.77 1.19
C ASP A 722 45.44 -12.13 1.09
N VAL A 723 45.01 -13.00 2.01
CA VAL A 723 43.64 -13.50 2.09
C VAL A 723 43.32 -13.78 3.55
N ASP A 724 42.39 -13.02 4.12
CA ASP A 724 42.10 -13.08 5.55
C ASP A 724 40.98 -14.07 5.83
N LEU A 725 41.17 -15.02 6.75
CA LEU A 725 40.11 -15.91 7.22
C LEU A 725 39.84 -15.72 8.71
N PHE A 726 38.57 -15.48 9.03
CA PHE A 726 38.05 -15.40 10.39
C PHE A 726 37.14 -16.59 10.65
N ALA A 727 37.37 -17.32 11.74
CA ALA A 727 36.44 -18.35 12.19
C ALA A 727 35.24 -17.67 12.86
N LEU A 728 34.03 -18.19 12.64
CA LEU A 728 32.78 -17.70 13.23
C LEU A 728 32.04 -18.88 13.85
N ARG A 729 31.45 -18.73 15.04
CA ARG A 729 30.71 -19.80 15.71
C ARG A 729 29.27 -19.42 16.03
N LEU A 730 28.33 -20.12 15.40
CA LEU A 730 26.91 -20.06 15.72
C LEU A 730 26.59 -21.07 16.84
N THR A 731 25.71 -20.67 17.76
CA THR A 731 25.31 -21.45 18.95
C THR A 731 23.84 -21.86 18.90
N THR A 732 22.99 -20.96 18.42
CA THR A 732 21.63 -21.13 17.90
C THR A 732 21.69 -21.44 16.40
N ILE A 733 20.52 -21.44 15.74
CA ILE A 733 20.40 -21.31 14.29
C ILE A 733 20.09 -19.85 14.01
N ALA A 734 20.63 -19.33 12.91
CA ALA A 734 20.59 -17.92 12.61
C ALA A 734 20.72 -17.65 11.11
N ASP A 735 20.25 -16.48 10.71
CA ASP A 735 20.53 -15.86 9.42
C ASP A 735 21.73 -14.90 9.59
N LEU A 736 22.74 -14.97 8.72
CA LEU A 736 23.95 -14.14 8.83
C LEU A 736 23.98 -12.98 7.82
N ARG A 737 24.26 -11.78 8.34
CA ARG A 737 24.71 -10.61 7.57
C ARG A 737 26.20 -10.38 7.79
N LEU A 738 26.93 -10.20 6.70
CA LEU A 738 28.37 -9.93 6.71
C LEU A 738 28.67 -8.75 5.79
N GLU A 739 29.40 -7.74 6.25
CA GLU A 739 29.62 -6.52 5.47
C GLU A 739 31.02 -5.96 5.68
N THR A 740 31.66 -5.42 4.64
CA THR A 740 32.96 -4.75 4.75
C THR A 740 32.83 -3.24 4.57
N PHE A 741 33.76 -2.52 5.19
CA PHE A 741 33.87 -1.06 5.17
C PHE A 741 35.35 -0.65 5.09
N ASP A 742 35.63 0.64 4.91
CA ASP A 742 36.99 1.15 5.08
C ASP A 742 37.40 1.24 6.57
N SER A 743 38.71 1.42 6.80
CA SER A 743 39.31 1.57 8.14
C SER A 743 38.83 2.75 9.01
N SER A 744 37.80 3.51 8.61
CA SER A 744 37.10 4.47 9.47
C SER A 744 35.84 3.91 10.13
N GLY A 745 35.39 2.71 9.76
CA GLY A 745 34.25 2.01 10.37
C GLY A 745 33.01 1.95 9.44
N PRO A 746 31.84 1.56 9.99
CA PRO A 746 30.59 1.43 9.24
C PRO A 746 30.20 2.65 8.38
N ASP A 747 29.29 2.36 7.44
CA ASP A 747 28.64 3.34 6.55
C ASP A 747 29.59 4.08 5.59
N ARG A 748 30.84 3.60 5.44
CA ARG A 748 31.85 4.21 4.56
C ARG A 748 32.75 3.21 3.85
N CYS A 749 32.99 3.47 2.57
CA CYS A 749 34.03 2.85 1.77
C CYS A 749 34.71 3.93 0.91
N ALA A 750 35.92 4.34 1.28
CA ALA A 750 36.66 5.41 0.62
C ALA A 750 37.21 5.02 -0.77
N ASP A 751 37.23 5.99 -1.70
CA ASP A 751 37.75 5.90 -3.07
C ASP A 751 39.01 5.01 -3.20
N GLY A 752 38.85 3.80 -3.77
CA GLY A 752 39.95 2.88 -4.03
C GLY A 752 40.27 1.89 -2.90
N ILE A 753 39.37 1.71 -1.95
CA ILE A 753 39.18 0.43 -1.25
C ILE A 753 38.08 -0.32 -1.99
N ASP A 754 38.36 -1.60 -2.26
CA ASP A 754 37.56 -2.50 -3.08
C ASP A 754 37.87 -3.92 -2.57
N THR A 755 36.84 -4.67 -2.18
CA THR A 755 36.96 -5.94 -1.44
C THR A 755 36.21 -7.07 -2.13
N ALA A 756 36.50 -8.31 -1.75
CA ALA A 756 35.59 -9.42 -2.04
C ALA A 756 35.46 -10.32 -0.81
N LEU A 757 34.22 -10.51 -0.38
CA LEU A 757 33.79 -11.21 0.81
C LEU A 757 33.25 -12.59 0.45
N ALA A 758 33.50 -13.60 1.29
CA ALA A 758 32.91 -14.93 1.09
C ALA A 758 32.66 -15.66 2.41
N LEU A 759 31.44 -16.12 2.61
CA LEU A 759 31.07 -17.08 3.65
C LEU A 759 31.46 -18.49 3.20
N LEU A 760 32.23 -19.20 4.03
CA LEU A 760 32.68 -20.56 3.80
C LEU A 760 32.04 -21.53 4.81
N ALA A 761 31.72 -22.73 4.34
CA ALA A 761 31.20 -23.82 5.15
C ALA A 761 32.23 -24.33 6.20
N ALA A 762 31.77 -25.20 7.10
CA ALA A 762 32.58 -25.83 8.15
C ALA A 762 33.79 -26.67 7.68
N ASP A 763 33.96 -26.88 6.36
CA ASP A 763 35.17 -27.49 5.78
C ASP A 763 36.28 -26.47 5.46
N GLY A 764 35.97 -25.17 5.54
CA GLY A 764 36.88 -24.06 5.25
C GLY A 764 37.29 -23.94 3.78
N ALA A 765 36.53 -24.54 2.85
CA ALA A 765 36.87 -24.60 1.43
C ALA A 765 35.66 -24.41 0.50
N THR A 766 34.48 -24.89 0.89
CA THR A 766 33.22 -24.69 0.16
C THR A 766 32.69 -23.28 0.42
N VAL A 767 32.60 -22.45 -0.63
CA VAL A 767 31.90 -21.16 -0.58
C VAL A 767 30.39 -21.42 -0.51
N LEU A 768 29.70 -20.71 0.38
CA LEU A 768 28.25 -20.72 0.52
C LEU A 768 27.64 -19.49 -0.16
N ALA A 769 28.09 -18.30 0.23
CA ALA A 769 27.76 -17.02 -0.38
C ALA A 769 29.04 -16.19 -0.59
N SER A 770 29.05 -15.29 -1.56
CA SER A 770 30.16 -14.37 -1.82
C SER A 770 29.70 -13.16 -2.61
N ASP A 771 30.33 -12.02 -2.34
CA ASP A 771 30.00 -10.71 -2.90
C ASP A 771 31.29 -9.88 -3.10
N ASP A 772 31.28 -8.95 -4.06
CA ASP A 772 32.37 -7.99 -4.31
C ASP A 772 31.93 -6.55 -3.94
N ASP A 773 30.83 -6.07 -4.54
CA ASP A 773 30.42 -4.65 -4.53
C ASP A 773 28.98 -4.37 -4.04
N GLY A 774 28.29 -5.34 -3.44
CA GLY A 774 26.90 -5.21 -2.97
C GLY A 774 26.69 -4.36 -1.70
N GLY A 775 27.75 -3.87 -1.06
CA GLY A 775 27.71 -3.06 0.16
C GLY A 775 27.84 -1.56 -0.11
N VAL A 776 28.26 -0.80 0.90
CA VAL A 776 28.45 0.65 0.75
C VAL A 776 29.62 0.94 -0.20
N GLY A 777 29.33 1.52 -1.37
CA GLY A 777 30.32 2.06 -2.30
C GLY A 777 30.94 1.02 -3.24
N ALA A 778 32.09 0.47 -2.84
CA ALA A 778 32.77 -0.65 -3.52
C ALA A 778 33.27 -1.69 -2.50
N CYS A 779 32.68 -1.67 -1.30
CA CYS A 779 32.88 -2.67 -0.27
C CYS A 779 31.72 -3.67 -0.32
N SER A 780 31.93 -4.88 0.20
CA SER A 780 31.09 -6.05 -0.06
C SER A 780 30.05 -6.30 1.03
N LEU A 781 28.88 -6.82 0.67
CA LEU A 781 27.79 -7.20 1.57
C LEU A 781 27.22 -8.57 1.19
N ILE A 782 27.22 -9.50 2.15
CA ILE A 782 26.38 -10.69 2.13
C ILE A 782 25.19 -10.41 3.06
N ASP A 783 24.08 -9.98 2.48
CA ASP A 783 22.78 -9.78 3.14
C ASP A 783 21.95 -11.06 3.03
N SER A 784 21.50 -11.64 4.15
CA SER A 784 20.77 -12.91 4.12
C SER A 784 19.47 -12.83 3.31
N THR A 785 18.77 -11.69 3.33
CA THR A 785 17.48 -11.46 2.66
C THR A 785 17.61 -11.40 1.13
N SER A 786 18.79 -11.05 0.63
CA SER A 786 19.09 -10.97 -0.81
C SER A 786 19.12 -12.36 -1.49
N ALA A 787 18.98 -12.36 -2.82
CA ALA A 787 19.13 -13.59 -3.61
C ALA A 787 20.56 -14.14 -3.61
N GLY A 788 21.58 -13.27 -3.58
CA GLY A 788 23.00 -13.67 -3.52
C GLY A 788 23.43 -14.19 -2.16
N GLY A 789 22.88 -13.64 -1.07
CA GLY A 789 23.15 -14.04 0.30
C GLY A 789 22.20 -15.12 0.85
N ALA A 790 21.25 -15.64 0.08
CA ALA A 790 20.28 -16.64 0.54
C ALA A 790 20.92 -17.90 1.17
N ALA A 791 22.15 -18.26 0.76
CA ALA A 791 22.92 -19.36 1.36
C ALA A 791 23.51 -19.06 2.76
N ALA A 792 23.30 -17.85 3.29
CA ALA A 792 23.59 -17.44 4.66
C ALA A 792 22.37 -17.53 5.61
N ARG A 793 21.20 -17.98 5.11
CA ARG A 793 20.00 -18.25 5.93
C ARG A 793 20.06 -19.61 6.64
N ARG A 794 19.35 -19.72 7.77
CA ARG A 794 19.07 -20.93 8.57
C ARG A 794 20.31 -21.80 8.81
N LEU A 795 21.43 -21.17 9.14
CA LEU A 795 22.73 -21.82 9.31
C LEU A 795 22.75 -22.64 10.61
N ALA A 796 23.16 -23.91 10.51
CA ALA A 796 23.18 -24.86 11.62
C ALA A 796 24.21 -24.46 12.70
N PRO A 797 24.02 -24.82 13.99
CA PRO A 797 24.98 -24.47 15.04
C PRO A 797 26.32 -25.15 14.79
N GLY A 798 27.38 -24.36 14.60
CA GLY A 798 28.63 -24.84 14.04
C GLY A 798 29.70 -23.75 13.91
N THR A 799 30.86 -24.14 13.38
CA THR A 799 31.91 -23.19 12.97
C THR A 799 31.83 -23.00 11.45
N TYR A 800 31.80 -21.75 11.02
CA TYR A 800 31.92 -21.28 9.64
C TYR A 800 33.18 -20.42 9.52
N TYR A 801 33.56 -20.03 8.30
CA TYR A 801 34.69 -19.09 8.11
C TYR A 801 34.30 -17.97 7.17
N VAL A 802 34.58 -16.72 7.56
CA VAL A 802 34.44 -15.55 6.70
C VAL A 802 35.79 -15.26 6.07
N ARG A 803 35.84 -15.14 4.74
CA ARG A 803 37.04 -14.81 3.98
C ARG A 803 36.94 -13.41 3.40
N VAL A 804 37.96 -12.58 3.62
CA VAL A 804 38.11 -11.27 2.96
C VAL A 804 39.36 -11.30 2.07
N ARG A 805 39.32 -10.59 0.94
CA ARG A 805 40.46 -10.33 0.05
C ARG A 805 40.25 -8.97 -0.63
N GLY A 806 41.31 -8.40 -1.21
CA GLY A 806 41.21 -7.19 -2.02
C GLY A 806 40.75 -7.53 -3.44
N PHE A 807 39.87 -6.72 -4.01
CA PHE A 807 39.49 -6.79 -5.41
C PHE A 807 39.91 -5.48 -6.11
N PRO A 808 40.33 -5.52 -7.38
CA PRO A 808 41.16 -6.58 -7.97
C PRO A 808 42.58 -6.61 -7.33
N GLU A 809 42.79 -7.48 -6.32
CA GLU A 809 44.07 -7.73 -5.62
C GLU A 809 44.85 -6.45 -5.20
N LEU A 810 44.15 -5.45 -4.65
CA LEU A 810 44.75 -4.17 -4.23
C LEU A 810 45.64 -4.32 -2.97
N PRO A 811 46.96 -4.04 -3.05
CA PRO A 811 47.87 -4.25 -1.93
C PRO A 811 47.80 -3.12 -0.90
N GLY A 812 47.58 -3.47 0.36
CA GLY A 812 47.54 -2.53 1.49
C GLY A 812 46.19 -1.88 1.75
N ALA A 813 45.10 -2.43 1.19
CA ALA A 813 43.74 -2.08 1.61
C ALA A 813 43.56 -2.36 3.11
N ARG A 814 42.89 -1.45 3.82
CA ARG A 814 42.56 -1.60 5.25
C ARG A 814 41.07 -1.45 5.42
N TYR A 815 40.45 -2.49 5.95
CA TYR A 815 39.00 -2.63 6.02
C TYR A 815 38.54 -2.88 7.45
N THR A 816 37.23 -2.79 7.65
CA THR A 816 36.54 -3.28 8.83
C THR A 816 35.43 -4.22 8.40
N LEU A 817 35.41 -5.44 8.92
CA LEU A 817 34.38 -6.46 8.67
C LEU A 817 33.35 -6.42 9.81
N ARG A 818 32.07 -6.34 9.46
CA ARG A 818 30.90 -6.53 10.33
C ARG A 818 30.37 -7.95 10.21
N VAL A 819 30.03 -8.54 11.36
CA VAL A 819 29.31 -9.80 11.47
C VAL A 819 28.07 -9.54 12.33
N SER A 820 26.88 -9.65 11.77
CA SER A 820 25.61 -9.54 12.50
C SER A 820 24.68 -10.71 12.18
N LEU A 821 23.66 -10.91 13.02
CA LEU A 821 22.60 -11.87 12.80
C LEU A 821 21.36 -11.09 12.36
N ASP A 822 20.69 -11.54 11.31
CA ASP A 822 19.38 -10.99 10.89
C ASP A 822 18.21 -11.74 11.59
N ALA A 823 18.50 -12.89 12.22
CA ALA A 823 17.61 -13.65 13.11
C ALA A 823 18.39 -14.61 14.01
N SER A 824 17.87 -14.94 15.22
CA SER A 824 18.45 -15.99 16.09
C SER A 824 17.46 -16.81 16.94
N CYS A 825 16.90 -17.84 16.32
CA CYS A 825 16.14 -18.99 16.86
C CYS A 825 16.19 -19.21 18.39
N GLY A 826 15.13 -18.78 19.07
CA GLY A 826 14.89 -19.00 20.50
C GLY A 826 15.28 -17.82 21.41
N ASN A 827 15.21 -16.58 20.91
CA ASN A 827 15.56 -15.36 21.64
C ASN A 827 14.36 -14.66 22.31
N GLY A 828 13.13 -14.87 21.82
CA GLY A 828 11.91 -14.20 22.28
C GLY A 828 11.13 -13.45 21.19
N VAL A 829 11.66 -13.37 19.96
CA VAL A 829 11.13 -12.57 18.83
C VAL A 829 11.09 -13.43 17.56
N ARG A 830 10.07 -13.27 16.72
CA ARG A 830 10.05 -13.87 15.37
C ARG A 830 10.57 -12.85 14.36
N GLU A 831 11.71 -13.16 13.75
CA GLU A 831 12.54 -12.24 12.95
C GLU A 831 13.18 -12.97 11.76
N GLY A 832 13.73 -12.21 10.80
CA GLY A 832 14.37 -12.73 9.58
C GLY A 832 13.54 -13.81 8.85
N ALA A 833 14.16 -14.93 8.50
CA ALA A 833 13.51 -16.04 7.80
C ALA A 833 12.91 -17.12 8.72
N GLU A 834 12.55 -16.81 9.97
CA GLU A 834 12.06 -17.80 10.93
C GLU A 834 10.54 -18.04 10.89
N GLU A 835 10.12 -19.30 11.01
CA GLU A 835 8.71 -19.69 11.09
C GLU A 835 8.19 -19.65 12.55
N CYS A 836 9.08 -19.84 13.51
CA CYS A 836 8.76 -19.88 14.94
C CYS A 836 10.00 -19.61 15.79
N ASP A 837 9.83 -18.91 16.91
CA ASP A 837 10.89 -18.60 17.88
C ASP A 837 10.98 -19.69 18.99
N GLY A 838 11.38 -20.90 18.59
CA GLY A 838 11.53 -22.02 19.52
C GLY A 838 10.24 -22.46 20.24
N GLY A 839 10.40 -23.15 21.37
CA GLY A 839 9.28 -23.73 22.14
C GLY A 839 8.95 -25.19 21.80
N ALA A 840 7.69 -25.60 22.00
CA ALA A 840 7.27 -27.01 21.91
C ALA A 840 6.75 -27.41 20.51
N LEU A 841 6.37 -26.43 19.69
CA LEU A 841 5.90 -26.59 18.31
C LEU A 841 6.93 -26.06 17.29
N CYS A 842 8.20 -25.97 17.71
CA CYS A 842 9.26 -25.40 16.88
C CYS A 842 10.48 -26.30 16.86
N GLY A 843 11.03 -26.46 15.65
CA GLY A 843 11.96 -27.51 15.30
C GLY A 843 13.39 -27.19 15.70
N PRO A 844 14.33 -28.13 15.50
CA PRO A 844 15.76 -27.92 15.75
C PRO A 844 16.41 -27.02 14.68
N ARG A 845 15.65 -26.07 14.12
CA ARG A 845 15.89 -25.25 12.92
C ARG A 845 15.08 -23.95 12.84
N CYS A 846 14.21 -23.69 13.81
CA CYS A 846 13.16 -22.66 13.73
C CYS A 846 12.27 -22.72 12.46
N GLU A 847 12.15 -23.96 11.96
CA GLU A 847 11.04 -24.50 11.16
C GLU A 847 9.95 -25.02 12.12
N ARG A 848 8.65 -24.96 11.79
CA ARG A 848 7.60 -25.48 12.69
C ARG A 848 7.71 -27.01 12.89
N VAL A 849 7.35 -27.51 14.08
CA VAL A 849 7.23 -28.96 14.33
C VAL A 849 5.84 -29.38 13.95
N ALA A 850 5.76 -30.18 12.89
CA ALA A 850 4.52 -30.76 12.41
C ALA A 850 3.82 -31.65 13.45
N VAL A 851 2.52 -31.42 13.67
CA VAL A 851 1.69 -32.12 14.66
C VAL A 851 0.38 -32.61 14.04
N CYS A 852 0.51 -33.65 13.23
CA CYS A 852 -0.56 -34.42 12.63
C CYS A 852 -1.90 -34.45 13.38
N GLY A 853 -2.89 -33.81 12.77
CA GLY A 853 -4.25 -33.63 13.23
C GLY A 853 -4.51 -32.31 13.97
N ASP A 854 -3.71 -31.26 13.75
CA ASP A 854 -3.91 -29.94 14.35
C ASP A 854 -4.59 -28.91 13.44
N GLY A 855 -4.68 -29.19 12.13
CA GLY A 855 -5.28 -28.28 11.16
C GLY A 855 -4.28 -27.38 10.43
N LEU A 856 -2.98 -27.63 10.50
CA LEU A 856 -1.94 -26.91 9.75
C LEU A 856 -0.94 -27.91 9.15
N ARG A 857 -0.70 -27.84 7.83
CA ARG A 857 0.15 -28.82 7.15
C ARG A 857 1.62 -28.38 7.16
N ASP A 858 2.37 -28.88 8.13
CA ASP A 858 3.77 -28.52 8.34
C ASP A 858 4.76 -29.54 7.73
N ALA A 859 5.96 -29.11 7.32
CA ALA A 859 7.00 -30.05 6.90
C ALA A 859 7.46 -30.92 8.10
N PRO A 860 7.50 -32.27 8.00
CA PRO A 860 7.58 -33.08 6.78
C PRO A 860 6.29 -33.87 6.46
N GLU A 861 5.11 -33.31 6.70
CA GLU A 861 3.83 -34.01 6.56
C GLU A 861 3.32 -34.03 5.12
N GLY A 862 2.82 -35.21 4.71
CA GLY A 862 2.19 -35.42 3.40
C GLY A 862 0.77 -34.88 3.30
N CYS A 863 0.15 -34.55 4.42
CA CYS A 863 -1.22 -34.03 4.56
C CYS A 863 -1.44 -33.59 6.02
N ASP A 864 -2.49 -32.80 6.25
CA ASP A 864 -3.18 -32.68 7.53
C ASP A 864 -4.67 -32.52 7.22
N ASP A 865 -5.56 -33.22 7.95
CA ASP A 865 -7.02 -33.14 7.78
C ASP A 865 -7.77 -32.63 9.03
N GLY A 866 -7.06 -31.92 9.92
CA GLY A 866 -7.59 -31.38 11.17
C GLY A 866 -7.87 -32.44 12.24
N ASN A 867 -7.49 -33.70 12.00
CA ASN A 867 -7.67 -34.77 12.97
C ASN A 867 -6.63 -35.91 12.85
N ALA A 868 -6.50 -36.73 13.90
CA ALA A 868 -5.50 -37.80 13.98
C ALA A 868 -6.12 -39.20 13.78
N ALA A 869 -7.00 -39.35 12.79
CA ALA A 869 -7.64 -40.62 12.44
C ALA A 869 -6.87 -41.38 11.33
N GLY A 870 -7.54 -41.79 10.26
CA GLY A 870 -6.99 -42.69 9.25
C GLY A 870 -8.10 -43.45 8.53
N GLY A 871 -8.12 -43.31 7.21
CA GLY A 871 -9.19 -43.70 6.30
C GLY A 871 -10.06 -42.53 5.82
N ASP A 872 -9.75 -41.30 6.23
CA ASP A 872 -10.51 -40.07 5.97
C ASP A 872 -9.79 -39.07 5.02
N GLY A 873 -8.48 -39.19 4.84
CA GLY A 873 -7.69 -38.44 3.86
C GLY A 873 -6.22 -38.43 4.24
N CYS A 874 -5.95 -38.21 5.52
CA CYS A 874 -4.64 -38.33 6.12
C CYS A 874 -4.54 -39.51 7.09
N SER A 875 -3.32 -40.05 7.27
CA SER A 875 -3.05 -41.06 8.30
C SER A 875 -2.69 -40.40 9.63
N ALA A 876 -2.92 -41.09 10.76
CA ALA A 876 -2.30 -40.79 12.07
C ALA A 876 -0.75 -40.90 12.12
N ALA A 877 -0.07 -40.75 10.99
CA ALA A 877 1.37 -40.57 10.84
C ALA A 877 1.71 -39.46 9.81
N CYS A 878 0.70 -38.66 9.44
CA CYS A 878 0.65 -37.64 8.39
C CYS A 878 1.42 -37.98 7.12
N GLN A 879 1.09 -39.16 6.62
CA GLN A 879 1.33 -39.61 5.26
C GLN A 879 -0.02 -39.65 4.54
N LEU A 880 -0.05 -39.13 3.30
CA LEU A 880 -1.23 -39.13 2.44
C LEU A 880 -1.79 -40.55 2.27
N GLU A 881 -3.05 -40.76 2.65
CA GLU A 881 -3.71 -42.04 2.47
C GLU A 881 -4.44 -42.11 1.13
N ALA A 882 -4.59 -43.33 0.61
CA ALA A 882 -5.23 -43.63 -0.67
C ALA A 882 -4.57 -43.05 -1.95
N VAL A 883 -3.28 -42.65 -1.91
CA VAL A 883 -2.47 -42.50 -3.13
C VAL A 883 -2.50 -43.80 -3.93
N THR A 884 -3.23 -43.78 -5.05
CA THR A 884 -3.32 -44.93 -5.96
C THR A 884 -2.32 -44.73 -7.07
N ALA A 885 -1.38 -45.66 -7.24
CA ALA A 885 -0.45 -45.59 -8.36
C ALA A 885 -1.18 -45.88 -9.69
N GLU A 886 -0.76 -45.21 -10.75
CA GLU A 886 -1.19 -45.47 -12.13
C GLU A 886 -1.01 -46.93 -12.57
N ILE A 887 -1.71 -47.32 -13.63
CA ILE A 887 -1.65 -48.67 -14.20
C ILE A 887 -1.36 -48.58 -15.71
N GLU A 888 -0.07 -48.50 -16.00
CA GLU A 888 0.57 -48.55 -17.30
C GLU A 888 0.32 -49.87 -18.09
N PRO A 889 0.04 -49.85 -19.41
CA PRO A 889 -0.13 -48.66 -20.25
C PRO A 889 -1.48 -47.96 -20.05
N ASN A 890 -1.45 -46.63 -20.06
CA ASN A 890 -2.61 -45.73 -20.01
C ASN A 890 -2.57 -44.64 -21.09
N ASP A 891 -1.76 -44.82 -22.17
CA ASP A 891 -1.53 -43.87 -23.27
C ASP A 891 -2.81 -43.35 -23.98
N THR A 892 -3.93 -44.07 -23.86
CA THR A 892 -5.19 -43.75 -24.54
C THR A 892 -6.43 -44.11 -23.71
N PRO A 893 -7.61 -43.50 -23.99
CA PRO A 893 -8.89 -43.95 -23.46
C PRO A 893 -9.21 -45.44 -23.67
N GLY A 894 -8.65 -46.06 -24.71
CA GLY A 894 -8.82 -47.49 -24.98
C GLY A 894 -8.02 -48.40 -24.06
N GLU A 895 -6.92 -47.88 -23.49
CA GLU A 895 -6.11 -48.51 -22.46
C GLU A 895 -6.64 -48.18 -21.05
N ALA A 896 -7.03 -46.92 -20.78
CA ALA A 896 -7.67 -46.50 -19.53
C ALA A 896 -8.91 -47.35 -19.18
N VAL A 897 -9.84 -47.51 -20.14
CA VAL A 897 -11.05 -48.36 -20.00
C VAL A 897 -10.74 -49.86 -19.90
N ALA A 898 -9.51 -50.27 -20.21
CA ALA A 898 -9.03 -51.65 -20.06
C ALA A 898 -8.26 -51.89 -18.75
N SER A 899 -8.02 -50.84 -17.96
CA SER A 899 -7.38 -50.88 -16.65
C SER A 899 -8.31 -51.44 -15.55
N ASP A 900 -7.72 -51.88 -14.45
CA ASP A 900 -8.44 -52.15 -13.19
C ASP A 900 -8.59 -50.86 -12.33
N LEU A 901 -8.01 -49.72 -12.77
CA LEU A 901 -8.14 -48.40 -12.14
C LEU A 901 -9.29 -47.60 -12.76
N VAL A 902 -10.34 -47.35 -11.97
CA VAL A 902 -11.48 -46.50 -12.33
C VAL A 902 -11.79 -45.56 -11.17
N ILE A 903 -12.00 -44.28 -11.46
CA ILE A 903 -12.33 -43.24 -10.49
C ILE A 903 -13.86 -43.18 -10.35
N GLU A 904 -14.38 -43.65 -9.22
CA GLU A 904 -15.82 -43.66 -8.88
C GLU A 904 -16.20 -42.59 -7.81
N GLY A 905 -15.25 -41.72 -7.43
CA GLY A 905 -15.36 -40.77 -6.32
C GLY A 905 -14.08 -39.92 -6.18
N ASP A 906 -13.92 -39.25 -5.03
CA ASP A 906 -12.65 -38.58 -4.67
C ASP A 906 -11.45 -39.53 -4.80
N ALA A 907 -10.35 -39.05 -5.40
CA ALA A 907 -9.14 -39.81 -5.61
C ALA A 907 -7.89 -38.92 -5.64
N LEU A 908 -6.75 -39.50 -5.25
CA LEU A 908 -5.42 -38.96 -5.53
C LEU A 908 -4.59 -40.04 -6.23
N VAL A 909 -4.16 -39.76 -7.46
CA VAL A 909 -3.46 -40.73 -8.30
C VAL A 909 -2.01 -40.29 -8.49
N ALA A 910 -1.05 -41.15 -8.17
CA ALA A 910 0.37 -40.91 -8.44
C ALA A 910 0.78 -41.49 -9.78
N ALA A 911 1.35 -40.64 -10.64
CA ALA A 911 1.64 -40.94 -12.03
C ALA A 911 2.96 -40.29 -12.51
N SER A 912 3.43 -40.65 -13.72
CA SER A 912 4.76 -40.27 -14.19
C SER A 912 4.89 -40.15 -15.72
N LEU A 913 4.72 -38.93 -16.24
CA LEU A 913 4.76 -38.63 -17.68
C LEU A 913 6.17 -38.79 -18.28
N GLY A 914 6.32 -39.70 -19.25
CA GLY A 914 7.47 -39.73 -20.14
C GLY A 914 7.55 -38.56 -21.12
N ALA A 915 8.65 -38.47 -21.86
CA ALA A 915 8.87 -37.39 -22.82
C ALA A 915 8.00 -37.59 -24.08
N GLY A 916 6.88 -36.85 -24.14
CA GLY A 916 5.85 -36.99 -25.16
C GLY A 916 4.77 -38.03 -24.85
N ASP A 917 4.65 -38.43 -23.57
CA ASP A 917 3.59 -39.31 -23.06
C ASP A 917 2.28 -38.57 -22.78
N ARG A 918 1.22 -39.35 -22.49
CA ARG A 918 -0.08 -38.88 -22.01
C ARG A 918 -0.71 -39.93 -21.11
N ASP A 919 -1.17 -39.53 -19.93
CA ASP A 919 -1.73 -40.45 -18.95
C ASP A 919 -3.24 -40.29 -18.94
N VAL A 920 -3.98 -41.35 -19.28
CA VAL A 920 -5.44 -41.31 -19.36
C VAL A 920 -6.10 -42.12 -18.24
N PHE A 921 -6.95 -41.48 -17.45
CA PHE A 921 -7.63 -42.05 -16.29
C PHE A 921 -9.13 -42.13 -16.52
N HIS A 922 -9.73 -43.32 -16.33
CA HIS A 922 -11.15 -43.53 -16.56
C HIS A 922 -11.99 -43.14 -15.32
N MET A 923 -13.00 -42.30 -15.49
CA MET A 923 -13.88 -41.80 -14.42
C MET A 923 -15.35 -42.12 -14.72
N SER A 924 -16.06 -42.65 -13.71
CA SER A 924 -17.48 -43.01 -13.81
C SER A 924 -18.32 -42.19 -12.82
N LEU A 925 -19.15 -41.29 -13.34
CA LEU A 925 -20.00 -40.40 -12.53
C LEU A 925 -21.45 -40.93 -12.47
N PRO A 926 -21.91 -41.48 -11.33
CA PRO A 926 -23.25 -42.08 -11.21
C PRO A 926 -24.38 -41.06 -11.12
N VAL A 927 -24.05 -39.79 -10.89
CA VAL A 927 -24.92 -38.60 -10.86
C VAL A 927 -24.22 -37.46 -11.60
N ALA A 928 -24.93 -36.36 -11.85
CA ALA A 928 -24.27 -35.13 -12.32
C ALA A 928 -23.59 -34.44 -11.12
N SER A 929 -22.37 -33.96 -11.32
CA SER A 929 -21.51 -33.39 -10.28
C SER A 929 -20.66 -32.24 -10.82
N VAL A 930 -20.23 -31.34 -9.94
CA VAL A 930 -19.05 -30.48 -10.22
C VAL A 930 -17.81 -31.24 -9.77
N VAL A 931 -16.76 -31.23 -10.59
CA VAL A 931 -15.50 -31.93 -10.31
C VAL A 931 -14.35 -30.94 -10.45
N ARG A 932 -13.51 -30.82 -9.42
CA ARG A 932 -12.18 -30.21 -9.50
C ARG A 932 -11.18 -31.29 -9.88
N LEU A 933 -10.44 -31.06 -10.97
CA LEU A 933 -9.32 -31.85 -11.42
C LEU A 933 -8.07 -31.00 -11.29
N GLU A 934 -7.00 -31.55 -10.74
CA GLU A 934 -5.81 -30.77 -10.43
C GLU A 934 -4.55 -31.63 -10.41
N VAL A 935 -3.53 -31.18 -11.12
CA VAL A 935 -2.17 -31.70 -11.02
C VAL A 935 -1.48 -30.98 -9.87
N LEU A 936 -0.77 -31.75 -9.06
CA LEU A 936 0.15 -31.27 -8.04
C LEU A 936 1.51 -31.96 -8.22
N ASP A 937 2.55 -31.39 -7.64
CA ASP A 937 3.86 -32.01 -7.54
C ASP A 937 3.87 -33.25 -6.61
N GLY A 938 5.06 -33.80 -6.35
CA GLY A 938 5.24 -34.90 -5.39
C GLY A 938 5.00 -34.55 -3.92
N THR A 939 4.75 -33.28 -3.59
CA THR A 939 4.38 -32.81 -2.23
C THR A 939 2.87 -32.85 -2.01
N ALA A 940 2.04 -32.73 -3.04
CA ALA A 940 0.59 -32.52 -2.94
C ALA A 940 0.16 -31.21 -2.23
N ALA A 941 1.05 -30.22 -2.10
CA ALA A 941 0.72 -28.88 -1.60
C ALA A 941 0.66 -27.83 -2.73
N GLY A 942 1.53 -27.96 -3.73
CA GLY A 942 1.65 -27.00 -4.82
C GLY A 942 2.33 -27.60 -6.06
N CYS A 943 3.25 -26.82 -6.65
CA CYS A 943 3.85 -27.10 -7.94
C CYS A 943 5.36 -26.78 -7.98
N GLU A 944 6.12 -27.28 -7.02
CA GLU A 944 7.58 -27.13 -6.99
C GLU A 944 8.26 -27.83 -8.19
N GLY A 945 9.37 -27.25 -8.67
CA GLY A 945 10.31 -27.93 -9.57
C GLY A 945 10.00 -27.85 -11.07
N ASP A 946 9.42 -26.73 -11.53
CA ASP A 946 9.19 -26.38 -12.94
C ASP A 946 8.34 -27.40 -13.75
N ILE A 947 7.50 -28.18 -13.09
CA ILE A 947 6.59 -29.10 -13.79
C ILE A 947 5.50 -28.29 -14.49
N ARG A 948 5.36 -28.49 -15.81
CA ARG A 948 4.35 -27.82 -16.65
C ARG A 948 3.43 -28.85 -17.29
N THR A 949 2.12 -28.75 -17.05
CA THR A 949 1.13 -29.75 -17.47
C THR A 949 -0.02 -29.17 -18.30
N THR A 950 -0.79 -30.05 -18.94
CA THR A 950 -2.14 -29.78 -19.44
C THR A 950 -3.11 -30.88 -18.98
N LEU A 951 -4.36 -30.50 -18.70
CA LEU A 951 -5.48 -31.35 -18.34
C LEU A 951 -6.61 -31.24 -19.37
N ARG A 952 -7.18 -32.39 -19.72
CA ARG A 952 -8.35 -32.48 -20.61
C ARG A 952 -9.38 -33.43 -20.05
N VAL A 953 -10.66 -33.05 -20.15
CA VAL A 953 -11.77 -33.98 -19.94
C VAL A 953 -12.33 -34.40 -21.29
N LEU A 954 -12.33 -35.71 -21.52
CA LEU A 954 -12.84 -36.33 -22.73
C LEU A 954 -14.15 -37.06 -22.43
N GLY A 955 -15.16 -36.82 -23.25
CA GLY A 955 -16.45 -37.50 -23.22
C GLY A 955 -16.51 -38.68 -24.19
N ALA A 956 -17.53 -39.53 -23.97
CA ALA A 956 -17.76 -40.79 -24.67
C ALA A 956 -17.39 -40.81 -26.17
N GLY A 957 -16.22 -41.39 -26.47
CA GLY A 957 -15.67 -41.51 -27.83
C GLY A 957 -14.49 -40.59 -28.15
N GLY A 958 -13.91 -39.92 -27.15
CA GLY A 958 -12.75 -39.03 -27.33
C GLY A 958 -13.12 -37.64 -27.86
N ALA A 959 -14.29 -37.13 -27.48
CA ALA A 959 -14.69 -35.76 -27.76
C ALA A 959 -14.27 -34.87 -26.58
N LEU A 960 -13.58 -33.76 -26.84
CA LEU A 960 -13.22 -32.80 -25.79
C LEU A 960 -14.48 -32.22 -25.14
N VAL A 961 -14.49 -32.15 -23.81
CA VAL A 961 -15.56 -31.56 -22.99
C VAL A 961 -15.06 -30.25 -22.35
N ALA A 962 -13.91 -30.28 -21.69
CA ALA A 962 -13.23 -29.13 -21.10
C ALA A 962 -11.71 -29.33 -21.16
N THR A 963 -10.92 -28.27 -21.04
CA THR A 963 -9.45 -28.26 -21.15
C THR A 963 -8.88 -27.00 -20.48
N ASP A 964 -7.64 -27.06 -19.98
CA ASP A 964 -6.87 -25.88 -19.50
C ASP A 964 -5.89 -25.35 -20.56
N GLU A 965 -6.10 -25.69 -21.83
CA GLU A 965 -5.24 -25.28 -22.95
C GLU A 965 -5.82 -24.02 -23.63
N GLY A 966 -5.25 -22.86 -23.30
CA GLY A 966 -5.63 -21.54 -23.82
C GLY A 966 -5.01 -21.15 -25.16
N LEU A 967 -5.10 -19.85 -25.50
CA LEU A 967 -4.53 -19.28 -26.74
C LEU A 967 -3.19 -18.55 -26.53
N SER A 968 -2.81 -18.25 -25.28
CA SER A 968 -1.51 -17.68 -24.91
C SER A 968 -0.98 -18.31 -23.62
N ASP A 969 0.34 -18.22 -23.40
CA ASP A 969 1.03 -18.90 -22.29
C ASP A 969 0.75 -18.28 -20.91
N ALA A 970 0.21 -17.06 -20.85
CA ALA A 970 -0.10 -16.34 -19.61
C ALA A 970 -1.53 -16.58 -19.08
N GLU A 971 -2.41 -17.16 -19.90
CA GLU A 971 -3.87 -16.95 -19.77
C GLU A 971 -4.59 -18.20 -19.23
N TYR A 972 -4.04 -19.40 -19.44
CA TYR A 972 -4.64 -20.67 -18.97
C TYR A 972 -3.59 -21.61 -18.38
N ALA A 973 -3.23 -21.38 -17.11
CA ALA A 973 -2.79 -22.41 -16.19
C ALA A 973 -3.71 -22.31 -14.97
N GLY A 974 -4.80 -23.06 -14.98
CA GLY A 974 -5.87 -22.88 -14.00
C GLY A 974 -5.51 -23.28 -12.57
N GLY A 975 -4.31 -23.79 -12.29
CA GLY A 975 -3.86 -24.27 -10.98
C GLY A 975 -2.60 -23.55 -10.47
N ILE A 976 -2.01 -24.07 -9.41
CA ILE A 976 -0.85 -23.44 -8.76
C ILE A 976 0.37 -23.48 -9.70
N GLY A 977 0.90 -22.30 -10.05
CA GLY A 977 2.14 -22.15 -10.83
C GLY A 977 2.09 -22.82 -12.21
N GLY A 978 2.98 -23.78 -12.45
CA GLY A 978 3.04 -24.53 -13.72
C GLY A 978 1.98 -25.65 -13.86
N CYS A 979 1.20 -25.90 -12.81
CA CYS A 979 0.33 -27.07 -12.72
C CYS A 979 -1.08 -26.78 -13.20
N SER A 980 -1.64 -27.72 -13.97
CA SER A 980 -3.02 -27.67 -14.44
C SER A 980 -4.01 -27.84 -13.31
N ALA A 981 -5.02 -26.96 -13.22
CA ALA A 981 -6.28 -27.28 -12.57
C ALA A 981 -7.46 -26.91 -13.49
N LEU A 982 -8.60 -27.57 -13.26
CA LEU A 982 -9.80 -27.46 -14.08
C LEU A 982 -11.03 -27.82 -13.24
N VAL A 983 -11.95 -26.86 -13.01
CA VAL A 983 -13.27 -27.15 -12.42
C VAL A 983 -14.33 -27.18 -13.52
N VAL A 984 -15.17 -28.22 -13.53
CA VAL A 984 -16.15 -28.46 -14.61
C VAL A 984 -17.43 -29.14 -14.11
N ALA A 985 -18.59 -28.74 -14.65
CA ALA A 985 -19.88 -29.35 -14.36
C ALA A 985 -20.17 -30.53 -15.31
N LEU A 986 -20.07 -31.76 -14.80
CA LEU A 986 -20.21 -32.99 -15.59
C LEU A 986 -21.55 -33.70 -15.35
N PRO A 987 -22.35 -33.98 -16.39
CA PRO A 987 -23.50 -34.89 -16.31
C PRO A 987 -23.14 -36.32 -15.85
N ALA A 988 -24.14 -37.08 -15.40
CA ALA A 988 -23.97 -38.50 -15.11
C ALA A 988 -23.54 -39.30 -16.36
N GLY A 989 -22.38 -39.94 -16.32
CA GLY A 989 -21.77 -40.58 -17.49
C GLY A 989 -20.38 -41.14 -17.23
N GLU A 990 -19.77 -41.65 -18.30
CA GLU A 990 -18.37 -42.12 -18.31
C GLU A 990 -17.50 -41.08 -19.01
N TYR A 991 -16.35 -40.77 -18.42
CA TYR A 991 -15.40 -39.75 -18.87
C TYR A 991 -13.96 -40.28 -18.79
N ASP A 992 -13.07 -39.72 -19.59
CA ASP A 992 -11.65 -40.01 -19.56
C ASP A 992 -10.88 -38.70 -19.30
N ILE A 993 -10.06 -38.67 -18.24
CA ILE A 993 -9.22 -37.52 -17.88
C ILE A 993 -7.84 -37.75 -18.49
N GLU A 994 -7.37 -36.85 -19.35
CA GLU A 994 -6.06 -36.91 -19.99
C GLU A 994 -5.14 -35.85 -19.37
N ALA A 995 -4.01 -36.29 -18.79
CA ALA A 995 -2.92 -35.43 -18.33
C ALA A 995 -1.72 -35.55 -19.28
N ALA A 996 -1.02 -34.44 -19.54
CA ALA A 996 0.14 -34.40 -20.42
C ALA A 996 1.16 -33.34 -19.97
N ALA A 997 2.42 -33.46 -20.42
CA ALA A 997 3.42 -32.40 -20.26
C ALA A 997 3.16 -31.28 -21.29
N ARG A 998 3.08 -30.03 -20.83
CA ARG A 998 2.82 -28.85 -21.67
C ARG A 998 3.91 -28.73 -22.75
N ASP A 999 3.48 -28.41 -23.98
CA ASP A 999 4.30 -28.35 -25.21
C ASP A 999 5.13 -29.59 -25.57
N GLY A 1000 4.88 -30.74 -24.90
CA GLY A 1000 5.74 -31.92 -25.02
C GLY A 1000 7.10 -31.71 -24.35
N GLY A 1001 7.13 -31.01 -23.22
CA GLY A 1001 8.31 -30.69 -22.42
C GLY A 1001 9.03 -31.88 -21.79
N ALA A 1002 9.77 -31.60 -20.71
CA ALA A 1002 10.56 -32.62 -20.02
C ALA A 1002 9.68 -33.72 -19.40
N ALA A 1003 10.23 -34.93 -19.27
CA ALA A 1003 9.56 -36.03 -18.58
C ALA A 1003 9.40 -35.70 -17.08
N ILE A 1004 8.18 -35.79 -16.56
CA ILE A 1004 7.82 -35.47 -15.18
C ILE A 1004 7.91 -36.77 -14.36
N PRO A 1005 8.91 -36.93 -13.47
CA PRO A 1005 9.22 -38.23 -12.86
C PRO A 1005 8.22 -38.66 -11.78
N LEU A 1006 7.42 -37.73 -11.28
CA LEU A 1006 6.27 -37.93 -10.39
C LEU A 1006 5.39 -36.68 -10.46
N TYR A 1007 4.09 -36.86 -10.62
CA TYR A 1007 3.07 -35.87 -10.29
C TYR A 1007 1.88 -36.58 -9.62
N LEU A 1008 0.98 -35.79 -9.04
CA LEU A 1008 -0.22 -36.28 -8.37
C LEU A 1008 -1.46 -35.65 -9.02
N LEU A 1009 -2.35 -36.47 -9.59
CA LEU A 1009 -3.66 -36.03 -10.05
C LEU A 1009 -4.67 -36.14 -8.90
N GLN A 1010 -5.07 -35.00 -8.36
CA GLN A 1010 -6.21 -34.88 -7.45
C GLN A 1010 -7.50 -34.81 -8.26
N VAL A 1011 -8.46 -35.66 -7.91
CA VAL A 1011 -9.85 -35.61 -8.39
C VAL A 1011 -10.74 -35.42 -7.17
N LYS A 1012 -11.45 -34.30 -7.12
CA LYS A 1012 -12.37 -33.95 -6.04
C LYS A 1012 -13.77 -33.74 -6.60
N ILE A 1013 -14.74 -34.50 -6.09
CA ILE A 1013 -16.15 -34.31 -6.41
C ILE A 1013 -16.74 -33.36 -5.35
N LEU A 1014 -17.05 -32.13 -5.75
CA LEU A 1014 -17.46 -31.09 -4.81
C LEU A 1014 -18.86 -31.39 -4.25
N GLU A 1015 -19.05 -31.21 -2.94
CA GLU A 1015 -20.36 -31.42 -2.32
C GLU A 1015 -21.32 -30.25 -2.63
N PRO A 1016 -22.60 -30.52 -2.95
CA PRO A 1016 -23.58 -29.46 -3.19
C PRO A 1016 -24.00 -28.82 -1.86
N ALA A 1017 -23.50 -27.61 -1.57
CA ALA A 1017 -23.90 -26.86 -0.37
C ALA A 1017 -25.36 -26.38 -0.47
N GLY A 1018 -25.86 -26.11 -1.67
CA GLY A 1018 -27.25 -25.74 -1.90
C GLY A 1018 -27.51 -25.14 -3.28
N ALA A 1019 -28.60 -24.37 -3.34
CA ALA A 1019 -28.74 -23.25 -4.26
C ALA A 1019 -28.80 -21.97 -3.43
N GLU A 1020 -28.76 -20.80 -4.08
CA GLU A 1020 -29.06 -19.52 -3.44
C GLU A 1020 -30.44 -19.49 -2.76
N ASP A 1021 -30.60 -18.64 -1.74
CA ASP A 1021 -31.88 -18.34 -1.08
C ASP A 1021 -32.00 -16.80 -0.98
N GLU A 1022 -32.82 -16.20 -1.85
CA GLU A 1022 -32.98 -14.73 -1.98
C GLU A 1022 -33.80 -14.07 -0.85
N PRO A 1023 -33.49 -12.81 -0.45
CA PRO A 1023 -32.38 -11.97 -0.94
C PRO A 1023 -31.02 -12.32 -0.32
N ASN A 1024 -29.93 -12.12 -1.06
CA ASN A 1024 -28.55 -12.32 -0.61
C ASN A 1024 -27.58 -11.19 -1.01
N GLY A 1025 -28.08 -10.03 -1.48
CA GLY A 1025 -27.26 -9.01 -2.17
C GLY A 1025 -26.34 -8.14 -1.31
N THR A 1026 -26.19 -8.46 -0.02
CA THR A 1026 -25.32 -7.75 0.92
C THR A 1026 -24.62 -8.74 1.85
N PRO A 1027 -23.46 -8.41 2.46
CA PRO A 1027 -22.83 -9.23 3.50
C PRO A 1027 -23.78 -9.62 4.64
N ALA A 1028 -24.69 -8.71 5.04
CA ALA A 1028 -25.69 -8.94 6.07
C ALA A 1028 -26.81 -9.93 5.68
N GLU A 1029 -27.03 -10.16 4.39
CA GLU A 1029 -28.02 -11.10 3.83
C GLU A 1029 -27.36 -12.37 3.24
N ALA A 1030 -26.03 -12.45 3.26
CA ALA A 1030 -25.25 -13.44 2.52
C ALA A 1030 -25.62 -14.90 2.82
N ASN A 1031 -25.64 -15.73 1.78
CA ASN A 1031 -25.92 -17.15 1.89
C ASN A 1031 -24.71 -17.90 2.49
N GLY A 1032 -24.82 -18.38 3.74
CA GLY A 1032 -23.74 -19.12 4.38
C GLY A 1032 -23.96 -19.45 5.87
N PRO A 1033 -22.90 -19.78 6.62
CA PRO A 1033 -21.53 -19.95 6.13
C PRO A 1033 -21.35 -21.22 5.28
N ILE A 1034 -20.55 -21.11 4.21
CA ILE A 1034 -20.18 -22.23 3.34
C ILE A 1034 -18.83 -22.86 3.75
N GLY A 1035 -18.65 -24.14 3.46
CA GLY A 1035 -17.44 -24.90 3.79
C GLY A 1035 -16.44 -25.01 2.63
N SER A 1036 -15.35 -25.76 2.85
CA SER A 1036 -14.39 -26.14 1.80
C SER A 1036 -14.86 -27.33 0.96
N ASP A 1037 -14.34 -27.45 -0.27
CA ASP A 1037 -14.65 -28.51 -1.24
C ASP A 1037 -16.14 -28.59 -1.64
N VAL A 1038 -16.83 -27.44 -1.72
CA VAL A 1038 -18.25 -27.36 -2.06
C VAL A 1038 -18.52 -26.64 -3.38
N PHE A 1039 -19.74 -26.78 -3.90
CA PHE A 1039 -20.30 -25.84 -4.86
C PHE A 1039 -21.72 -25.38 -4.48
N ILE A 1040 -22.06 -24.14 -4.83
CA ILE A 1040 -23.41 -23.58 -4.75
C ILE A 1040 -23.91 -23.33 -6.18
N ALA A 1041 -25.20 -23.58 -6.45
CA ALA A 1041 -25.83 -23.16 -7.71
C ALA A 1041 -26.52 -21.81 -7.53
N GLY A 1042 -26.23 -20.85 -8.43
CA GLY A 1042 -26.88 -19.53 -8.45
C GLY A 1042 -27.40 -19.13 -9.83
N ALA A 1043 -28.22 -18.07 -9.90
CA ALA A 1043 -28.95 -17.65 -11.09
C ALA A 1043 -29.24 -16.13 -11.11
N ARG A 1044 -28.16 -15.36 -11.26
CA ARG A 1044 -28.11 -13.89 -11.21
C ARG A 1044 -29.19 -13.20 -12.05
N THR A 1045 -30.04 -12.36 -11.44
CA THR A 1045 -31.10 -11.61 -12.15
C THR A 1045 -30.70 -10.15 -12.45
N THR A 1046 -31.61 -9.32 -12.98
CA THR A 1046 -31.22 -7.97 -13.45
C THR A 1046 -30.90 -7.07 -12.27
N ASP A 1047 -29.64 -6.65 -12.21
CA ASP A 1047 -29.07 -5.76 -11.21
C ASP A 1047 -28.92 -6.39 -9.80
N ASP A 1048 -28.92 -7.74 -9.72
CA ASP A 1048 -28.54 -8.48 -8.50
C ASP A 1048 -27.01 -8.53 -8.30
N PHE A 1049 -26.62 -8.66 -7.03
CA PHE A 1049 -25.35 -9.18 -6.56
C PHE A 1049 -25.66 -10.45 -5.75
N ASP A 1050 -24.80 -11.47 -5.84
CA ASP A 1050 -25.05 -12.74 -5.14
C ASP A 1050 -23.94 -12.96 -4.09
N VAL A 1051 -24.21 -12.77 -2.80
CA VAL A 1051 -23.17 -12.79 -1.72
C VAL A 1051 -23.21 -14.08 -0.89
N TYR A 1052 -22.03 -14.65 -0.64
CA TYR A 1052 -21.84 -15.92 0.07
C TYR A 1052 -20.80 -15.78 1.20
N ALA A 1053 -21.20 -16.08 2.44
CA ALA A 1053 -20.31 -16.00 3.60
C ALA A 1053 -19.45 -17.28 3.74
N VAL A 1054 -18.14 -17.12 3.93
CA VAL A 1054 -17.14 -18.19 4.08
C VAL A 1054 -16.48 -18.05 5.47
N GLU A 1055 -16.32 -19.16 6.19
CA GLU A 1055 -15.63 -19.18 7.50
C GLU A 1055 -14.21 -19.74 7.35
N LEU A 1056 -13.20 -18.94 7.68
CA LEU A 1056 -11.80 -19.33 7.55
C LEU A 1056 -11.14 -19.65 8.91
N PRO A 1057 -10.45 -20.79 9.03
CA PRO A 1057 -9.43 -21.00 10.06
C PRO A 1057 -8.20 -20.11 9.84
N GLU A 1058 -7.41 -19.92 10.89
CA GLU A 1058 -6.19 -19.09 10.88
C GLU A 1058 -5.16 -19.58 9.85
N GLY A 1059 -4.63 -18.66 9.03
CA GLY A 1059 -3.55 -18.93 8.08
C GLY A 1059 -3.98 -19.74 6.85
N ARG A 1060 -5.27 -19.72 6.49
CA ARG A 1060 -5.82 -20.46 5.35
C ARG A 1060 -6.08 -19.55 4.14
N SER A 1061 -5.97 -20.11 2.94
CA SER A 1061 -6.19 -19.41 1.67
C SER A 1061 -7.55 -19.77 1.07
N ILE A 1062 -8.16 -18.83 0.32
CA ILE A 1062 -9.36 -19.07 -0.47
C ILE A 1062 -8.99 -19.31 -1.93
N ARG A 1063 -9.59 -20.34 -2.52
CA ARG A 1063 -9.78 -20.45 -3.97
C ARG A 1063 -11.27 -20.57 -4.28
N ALA A 1064 -11.77 -19.70 -5.14
CA ALA A 1064 -13.18 -19.65 -5.55
C ALA A 1064 -13.30 -19.44 -7.07
N GLU A 1065 -14.08 -20.27 -7.75
CA GLU A 1065 -14.16 -20.31 -9.22
C GLU A 1065 -15.61 -20.33 -9.69
N ILE A 1066 -15.93 -19.51 -10.69
CA ILE A 1066 -17.23 -19.52 -11.37
C ILE A 1066 -17.23 -20.60 -12.45
N VAL A 1067 -18.17 -21.52 -12.36
CA VAL A 1067 -18.35 -22.65 -13.29
C VAL A 1067 -19.72 -22.53 -13.97
N GLU A 1068 -19.85 -23.01 -15.20
CA GLU A 1068 -21.13 -22.94 -15.94
C GLU A 1068 -22.31 -23.57 -15.17
N GLY A 1069 -23.43 -22.83 -15.09
CA GLY A 1069 -24.68 -23.30 -14.48
C GLY A 1069 -25.71 -23.78 -15.50
N GLY A 1070 -25.91 -23.02 -16.58
CA GLY A 1070 -27.02 -23.12 -17.53
C GLY A 1070 -26.84 -24.08 -18.71
N ALA A 1071 -27.22 -23.64 -19.91
CA ALA A 1071 -26.97 -24.33 -21.18
C ALA A 1071 -25.80 -23.71 -21.97
N GLU A 1072 -25.49 -22.47 -21.60
CA GLU A 1072 -24.39 -21.61 -21.98
C GLU A 1072 -23.14 -22.02 -21.17
N ALA A 1073 -21.95 -21.89 -21.75
CA ALA A 1073 -20.69 -22.29 -21.12
C ALA A 1073 -19.76 -21.07 -20.96
N CYS A 1074 -18.80 -21.11 -20.05
CA CYS A 1074 -17.89 -19.99 -19.83
C CYS A 1074 -17.08 -19.64 -21.09
N GLU A 1075 -16.72 -20.62 -21.92
CA GLU A 1075 -16.02 -20.45 -23.21
C GLU A 1075 -16.95 -19.97 -24.35
N SER A 1076 -18.24 -19.71 -24.08
CA SER A 1076 -19.20 -19.24 -25.11
C SER A 1076 -19.16 -17.73 -25.35
N LEU A 1077 -18.59 -16.96 -24.42
CA LEU A 1077 -18.71 -15.49 -24.32
C LEU A 1077 -20.16 -15.00 -24.11
N GLU A 1078 -21.09 -15.90 -23.76
CA GLU A 1078 -22.46 -15.58 -23.34
C GLU A 1078 -22.64 -15.59 -21.80
N ILE A 1079 -21.59 -15.96 -21.06
CA ILE A 1079 -21.41 -15.71 -19.60
C ILE A 1079 -20.20 -14.78 -19.47
N ASP A 1080 -20.27 -13.80 -18.58
CA ASP A 1080 -19.26 -12.76 -18.38
C ASP A 1080 -19.35 -12.28 -16.91
N SER A 1081 -18.67 -12.97 -15.99
CA SER A 1081 -18.81 -12.78 -14.54
C SER A 1081 -17.72 -11.88 -13.95
N ARG A 1082 -17.90 -11.45 -12.70
CA ARG A 1082 -16.84 -10.89 -11.86
C ARG A 1082 -17.04 -11.36 -10.42
N LEU A 1083 -15.97 -11.81 -9.78
CA LEU A 1083 -15.96 -12.43 -8.46
C LEU A 1083 -15.07 -11.63 -7.51
N SER A 1084 -15.71 -11.06 -6.49
CA SER A 1084 -15.04 -10.29 -5.45
C SER A 1084 -14.93 -11.10 -4.15
N LEU A 1085 -13.87 -10.88 -3.40
CA LEU A 1085 -13.71 -11.31 -2.01
C LEU A 1085 -13.65 -10.08 -1.11
N LEU A 1086 -14.50 -10.08 -0.09
CA LEU A 1086 -14.62 -9.02 0.91
C LEU A 1086 -14.20 -9.54 2.30
N ASP A 1087 -13.68 -8.65 3.15
CA ASP A 1087 -13.42 -8.91 4.57
C ASP A 1087 -14.71 -8.94 5.43
N ALA A 1088 -14.59 -8.95 6.76
CA ALA A 1088 -15.74 -9.05 7.66
C ALA A 1088 -16.57 -7.76 7.73
N GLU A 1089 -15.93 -6.63 7.46
CA GLU A 1089 -16.47 -5.27 7.45
C GLU A 1089 -17.15 -4.95 6.10
N GLY A 1090 -16.71 -5.61 5.02
CA GLY A 1090 -17.27 -5.51 3.67
C GLY A 1090 -16.30 -4.91 2.63
N SER A 1091 -15.08 -4.56 3.03
CA SER A 1091 -14.04 -3.98 2.18
C SER A 1091 -13.50 -5.00 1.18
N LEU A 1092 -13.17 -4.54 -0.03
CA LEU A 1092 -12.64 -5.39 -1.10
C LEU A 1092 -11.18 -5.77 -0.85
N ILE A 1093 -10.89 -7.07 -0.73
CA ILE A 1093 -9.52 -7.59 -0.51
C ILE A 1093 -8.96 -8.39 -1.70
N ALA A 1094 -9.81 -8.94 -2.57
CA ALA A 1094 -9.40 -9.47 -3.88
C ALA A 1094 -10.57 -9.43 -4.88
N ASP A 1095 -10.27 -9.35 -6.17
CA ASP A 1095 -11.27 -9.26 -7.24
C ASP A 1095 -10.69 -9.85 -8.55
N ASP A 1096 -11.52 -10.51 -9.35
CA ASP A 1096 -11.18 -11.11 -10.66
C ASP A 1096 -12.41 -11.11 -11.57
N ASP A 1097 -12.27 -10.86 -12.87
CA ASP A 1097 -13.37 -10.98 -13.85
C ASP A 1097 -13.20 -12.11 -14.87
N ASP A 1098 -12.13 -12.13 -15.66
CA ASP A 1098 -11.94 -13.15 -16.71
C ASP A 1098 -10.93 -14.27 -16.39
N GLY A 1099 -10.39 -14.30 -15.18
CA GLY A 1099 -9.23 -15.13 -14.84
C GLY A 1099 -9.43 -16.63 -14.69
N GLY A 1100 -10.67 -17.12 -14.71
CA GLY A 1100 -10.98 -18.55 -14.67
C GLY A 1100 -11.03 -19.17 -16.06
N ARG A 1101 -12.08 -19.96 -16.33
CA ARG A 1101 -12.32 -20.50 -17.68
C ARG A 1101 -13.10 -19.50 -18.52
N GLY A 1102 -12.65 -19.18 -19.73
CA GLY A 1102 -13.42 -18.43 -20.72
C GLY A 1102 -13.60 -16.95 -20.37
N ARG A 1103 -14.78 -16.62 -19.81
CA ARG A 1103 -15.13 -15.33 -19.18
C ARG A 1103 -15.84 -15.56 -17.84
N CYS A 1104 -15.47 -16.64 -17.17
CA CYS A 1104 -15.87 -16.93 -15.79
C CYS A 1104 -14.66 -16.70 -14.88
N SER A 1105 -14.89 -16.11 -13.72
CA SER A 1105 -13.86 -15.58 -12.83
C SER A 1105 -13.27 -16.63 -11.90
N LEU A 1106 -12.02 -16.42 -11.45
CA LEU A 1106 -11.28 -17.26 -10.51
C LEU A 1106 -10.47 -16.42 -9.53
N LEU A 1107 -10.83 -16.46 -8.25
CA LEU A 1107 -9.94 -16.05 -7.16
C LEU A 1107 -9.11 -17.25 -6.70
N ASP A 1108 -7.79 -17.07 -6.58
CA ASP A 1108 -6.89 -18.12 -6.09
C ASP A 1108 -5.74 -17.53 -5.26
N GLY A 1109 -5.87 -17.65 -3.94
CA GLY A 1109 -4.84 -17.34 -2.95
C GLY A 1109 -3.93 -18.52 -2.60
N THR A 1110 -3.89 -19.61 -3.39
CA THR A 1110 -3.22 -20.86 -3.01
C THR A 1110 -1.84 -21.03 -3.64
N GLY A 1111 -0.91 -21.70 -2.93
CA GLY A 1111 0.51 -21.81 -3.29
C GLY A 1111 1.37 -20.63 -2.81
N ASP A 1112 2.70 -20.78 -2.90
CA ASP A 1112 3.68 -19.79 -2.39
C ASP A 1112 3.77 -18.50 -3.23
N ALA A 1113 3.27 -18.55 -4.45
CA ALA A 1113 3.09 -17.42 -5.35
C ALA A 1113 1.60 -17.36 -5.76
N PRO A 1114 0.72 -16.89 -4.85
CA PRO A 1114 -0.72 -16.85 -5.10
C PRO A 1114 -1.06 -15.88 -6.24
N ARG A 1115 -2.03 -16.23 -7.09
CA ARG A 1115 -2.51 -15.31 -8.14
C ARG A 1115 -3.19 -14.08 -7.54
N HIS A 1116 -3.90 -14.27 -6.43
CA HIS A 1116 -4.61 -13.22 -5.70
C HIS A 1116 -4.07 -13.15 -4.26
N PRO A 1117 -3.02 -12.35 -3.97
CA PRO A 1117 -2.41 -12.28 -2.65
C PRO A 1117 -3.37 -11.91 -1.52
N GLY A 1118 -4.38 -11.06 -1.78
CA GLY A 1118 -5.43 -10.74 -0.82
C GLY A 1118 -6.41 -11.86 -0.49
N ALA A 1119 -6.26 -13.04 -1.10
CA ALA A 1119 -6.97 -14.28 -0.74
C ALA A 1119 -6.05 -15.33 -0.07
N HIS A 1120 -4.78 -14.98 0.22
CA HIS A 1120 -3.75 -15.90 0.71
C HIS A 1120 -3.52 -15.81 2.23
N ALA A 1121 -3.38 -16.98 2.89
CA ALA A 1121 -3.00 -17.12 4.30
C ALA A 1121 -3.74 -16.17 5.28
N LEU A 1122 -5.04 -16.01 5.07
CA LEU A 1122 -5.86 -15.02 5.76
C LEU A 1122 -5.98 -15.29 7.27
N PRO A 1123 -6.18 -14.23 8.08
CA PRO A 1123 -6.60 -14.36 9.48
C PRO A 1123 -7.86 -15.23 9.66
N ALA A 1124 -8.06 -15.77 10.87
CA ALA A 1124 -9.28 -16.47 11.20
C ALA A 1124 -10.47 -15.50 11.25
N GLY A 1125 -11.49 -15.69 10.41
CA GLY A 1125 -12.60 -14.76 10.29
C GLY A 1125 -13.71 -15.23 9.33
N THR A 1126 -14.78 -14.44 9.27
CA THR A 1126 -15.81 -14.54 8.24
C THR A 1126 -15.44 -13.63 7.08
N TYR A 1127 -15.49 -14.15 5.85
CA TYR A 1127 -15.22 -13.42 4.62
C TYR A 1127 -16.40 -13.58 3.64
N PHE A 1128 -16.58 -12.68 2.68
CA PHE A 1128 -17.71 -12.75 1.74
C PHE A 1128 -17.26 -12.84 0.28
N LEU A 1129 -17.67 -13.90 -0.42
CA LEU A 1129 -17.55 -14.01 -1.88
C LEU A 1129 -18.79 -13.39 -2.52
N ARG A 1130 -18.61 -12.38 -3.37
CA ARG A 1130 -19.70 -11.70 -4.10
C ARG A 1130 -19.57 -11.96 -5.60
N VAL A 1131 -20.63 -12.50 -6.19
CA VAL A 1131 -20.74 -12.72 -7.64
C VAL A 1131 -21.49 -11.55 -8.29
N ARG A 1132 -21.01 -11.11 -9.46
CA ARG A 1132 -21.68 -10.15 -10.34
C ARG A 1132 -21.42 -10.46 -11.82
N ALA A 1133 -22.03 -9.68 -12.71
CA ALA A 1133 -21.63 -9.64 -14.13
C ALA A 1133 -20.55 -8.57 -14.35
N ALA A 1134 -19.60 -8.81 -15.26
CA ALA A 1134 -18.58 -7.82 -15.63
C ALA A 1134 -19.17 -6.64 -16.43
N SER A 1135 -18.45 -5.51 -16.48
CA SER A 1135 -18.84 -4.28 -17.22
C SER A 1135 -19.03 -4.54 -18.73
N GLY A 1136 -18.21 -5.43 -19.30
CA GLY A 1136 -18.29 -5.87 -20.70
C GLY A 1136 -19.52 -6.73 -21.05
N ALA A 1137 -20.29 -7.20 -20.05
CA ALA A 1137 -21.36 -8.17 -20.25
C ALA A 1137 -22.46 -7.66 -21.20
N SER A 1138 -22.67 -8.37 -22.31
CA SER A 1138 -23.81 -8.10 -23.19
C SER A 1138 -25.15 -8.22 -22.44
N ARG A 1139 -26.22 -7.57 -22.92
CA ARG A 1139 -27.57 -7.67 -22.30
C ARG A 1139 -28.18 -9.08 -22.27
N SER A 1140 -27.52 -10.07 -22.87
CA SER A 1140 -27.83 -11.50 -22.74
C SER A 1140 -26.94 -12.19 -21.70
N ALA A 1141 -25.71 -11.73 -21.50
CA ALA A 1141 -24.75 -12.23 -20.50
C ALA A 1141 -24.96 -11.64 -19.10
N ALA A 1142 -25.67 -10.52 -18.98
CA ALA A 1142 -26.04 -9.92 -17.68
C ALA A 1142 -27.06 -10.75 -16.85
N LEU A 1143 -27.47 -11.92 -17.34
CA LEU A 1143 -28.40 -12.87 -16.73
C LEU A 1143 -27.91 -14.30 -16.98
N PHE A 1144 -27.36 -14.98 -15.97
CA PHE A 1144 -26.74 -16.29 -16.16
C PHE A 1144 -26.93 -17.22 -14.95
N ASP A 1145 -27.22 -18.49 -15.23
CA ASP A 1145 -27.13 -19.58 -14.25
C ASP A 1145 -25.64 -19.94 -14.09
N TYR A 1146 -25.11 -19.98 -12.86
CA TYR A 1146 -23.72 -20.36 -12.54
C TYR A 1146 -23.61 -21.39 -11.42
N ARG A 1147 -22.38 -21.85 -11.17
CA ARG A 1147 -22.00 -22.64 -10.01
C ARG A 1147 -20.73 -22.05 -9.39
N LEU A 1148 -20.83 -21.49 -8.20
CA LEU A 1148 -19.67 -21.03 -7.44
C LEU A 1148 -19.04 -22.24 -6.74
N ALA A 1149 -17.83 -22.61 -7.14
CA ALA A 1149 -17.04 -23.68 -6.54
C ALA A 1149 -16.05 -23.06 -5.53
N VAL A 1150 -15.99 -23.56 -4.29
CA VAL A 1150 -15.18 -22.96 -3.21
C VAL A 1150 -14.31 -24.00 -2.53
N THR A 1151 -13.03 -23.65 -2.36
CA THR A 1151 -11.99 -24.45 -1.74
C THR A 1151 -11.23 -23.57 -0.75
N ILE A 1152 -11.11 -24.01 0.50
CA ILE A 1152 -10.25 -23.40 1.52
C ILE A 1152 -9.03 -24.33 1.68
N ARG A 1153 -7.82 -23.77 1.68
CA ARG A 1153 -6.54 -24.49 1.73
C ARG A 1153 -5.63 -24.02 2.85
#